data_AF-A0A4P7D442-F1
#
_entry.id   AF-A0A4P7D442-F1
#
_cell.length_a   1.000
_cell.length_b   1.000
_cell.length_c   1.000
_cell.angle_alpha   90.00
_cell.angle_beta   90.00
_cell.angle_gamma   90.00
#
_symmetry.space_group_name_H-M   'P 1'
#
loop_
_entity.id
_entity.type
_entity.pdbx_description
1 polymer ?
#
loop_
_entity_poly.entity_id
_entity_poly.type
_entity_poly.pdbx_seq_one_letter_code
_entity_poly.pdbx_strand_id
1 'polypeptide(L)'
;MQSPESTALEASARPLSAIVIGAGFAGIGMAIALKRAGIEDFVILERSHDVGGVWRDNSYPGAACDVPSHLYSFSFEPNPEWSRTFARQPEIYAYLRRCAAKYGLAPHLRFQAEVAHARYDEPHALWRVTLKDGSTLSAQLLISGTGQLSRPALPKLPGMETFRGRAFHSAHWDHEYPLAGKRVAVVGTGASAIQFVPAIADTVRSLTVFQRSPAYLMPRPDRAYRPWQRALFRELPWTVKLHRAAIYVRYESRAVALTRLSGIMKFAVGRPFRKLLAQQVPDAALRERLTPDYPIGCKRILLSSDYLTALSKHNVELVTQGVRRVTERGIETVDGTHHAVDAIVYGTGFAATEFLSPMRITGRNGRDLNDAWRRGAQAWLGLTVPGFPNFFTLYGPNTNLGHNSIVYMLESQIAHVMRCVRAMRRAGASAIDVDPRRYRRFNERVQQRLAGSVWSSCKSWYVDASGHNSTNWPGFTLTYRWLTRFSGLAAYRLSTVLPGVAGQAGGVTIAEPAGTLEALNAAFLRSFLRVGFRSLIGPPFGASVQRRVVGLMSPLMPGVGGVIRYRRPAGGVPTEVVAPRRGDTGGAILYLHGGAFCLGSPGTHRSVTTRLARESGMEVWVPDYRLAPEHPHPAALDDALAAYAALRAQGHAPERIVVAGDSAGGALALSLAIALRGRGERMPAALMLISPVTDATLSGATLSTRANADPMIRRGWLEQGLRWYHGEKPAASHGPLDTNLRDLPPMLIQVGDQEVLLSDSLRLAEHANACGVRCTLEVHTGRWHVFQLQAFYLRSARAALCTLAEFAAQHAGVAWGVADQRHSSHDHATGAPMLTAFAPKRDFE
;
A
#
# COMPACT_ATOMS: atom_id res chain seq x y z
N MET A 1 25.06 16.51 -34.84
CA MET A 1 23.78 17.12 -35.29
C MET A 1 22.65 16.29 -34.69
N GLN A 2 22.20 16.66 -33.49
CA GLN A 2 21.09 16.00 -32.79
C GLN A 2 19.81 16.80 -33.10
N SER A 3 18.73 16.09 -33.40
CA SER A 3 17.47 16.66 -33.88
C SER A 3 16.77 17.52 -32.79
N PRO A 4 16.10 18.63 -33.15
CA PRO A 4 15.51 19.58 -32.19
C PRO A 4 14.14 19.16 -31.61
N GLU A 5 13.70 17.90 -31.76
CA GLU A 5 12.31 17.50 -31.48
C GLU A 5 12.05 17.03 -30.03
N SER A 6 13.05 16.98 -29.14
CA SER A 6 12.83 16.53 -27.75
C SER A 6 12.49 17.64 -26.74
N THR A 7 12.27 18.87 -27.20
CA THR A 7 11.97 20.05 -26.36
C THR A 7 10.60 20.66 -26.63
N ALA A 8 9.60 19.84 -26.98
CA ALA A 8 8.19 20.25 -26.87
C ALA A 8 7.67 19.98 -25.44
N LEU A 9 8.20 20.75 -24.48
CA LEU A 9 7.65 20.87 -23.13
C LEU A 9 6.60 21.98 -23.13
N GLU A 10 5.50 21.72 -22.42
CA GLU A 10 4.50 22.67 -21.91
C GLU A 10 3.34 23.10 -22.84
N ALA A 11 2.34 22.22 -22.97
CA ALA A 11 0.96 22.70 -22.86
C ALA A 11 0.65 22.94 -21.37
N SER A 12 0.92 24.17 -20.94
CA SER A 12 0.63 24.74 -19.63
C SER A 12 -0.87 24.63 -19.29
N ALA A 13 -1.24 23.53 -18.62
CA ALA A 13 -2.43 23.46 -17.80
C ALA A 13 -1.96 23.22 -16.35
N ARG A 14 -2.40 24.08 -15.43
CA ARG A 14 -2.15 23.94 -13.99
C ARG A 14 -2.45 22.49 -13.58
N PRO A 15 -1.55 21.79 -12.84
CA PRO A 15 -1.81 20.44 -12.38
C PRO A 15 -3.13 20.36 -11.60
N LEU A 16 -3.93 19.34 -11.89
CA LEU A 16 -5.20 19.10 -11.21
C LEU A 16 -4.97 18.62 -9.77
N SER A 17 -5.92 18.86 -8.88
CA SER A 17 -5.92 18.23 -7.55
C SER A 17 -6.06 16.71 -7.66
N ALA A 18 -6.88 16.20 -8.59
CA ALA A 18 -7.10 14.77 -8.74
C ALA A 18 -7.46 14.32 -10.17
N ILE A 19 -7.00 13.13 -10.54
CA ILE A 19 -7.51 12.34 -11.67
C ILE A 19 -8.18 11.08 -11.11
N VAL A 20 -9.42 10.84 -11.50
CA VAL A 20 -10.20 9.64 -11.17
C VAL A 20 -10.36 8.78 -12.43
N ILE A 21 -9.99 7.50 -12.37
CA ILE A 21 -10.09 6.58 -13.51
C ILE A 21 -11.34 5.69 -13.35
N GLY A 22 -12.27 5.81 -14.29
CA GLY A 22 -13.52 5.05 -14.37
C GLY A 22 -14.73 5.76 -13.76
N ALA A 23 -15.88 5.68 -14.42
CA ALA A 23 -17.12 6.37 -14.04
C ALA A 23 -18.21 5.42 -13.50
N GLY A 24 -17.83 4.37 -12.77
CA GLY A 24 -18.76 3.50 -12.02
C GLY A 24 -19.13 4.06 -10.63
N PHE A 25 -19.71 3.23 -9.75
CA PHE A 25 -20.01 3.60 -8.36
C PHE A 25 -18.79 4.20 -7.62
N ALA A 26 -17.60 3.64 -7.83
CA ALA A 26 -16.37 4.11 -7.19
C ALA A 26 -16.01 5.54 -7.64
N GLY A 27 -15.92 5.77 -8.95
CA GLY A 27 -15.54 7.06 -9.50
C GLY A 27 -16.59 8.15 -9.26
N ILE A 28 -17.88 7.84 -9.48
CA ILE A 28 -18.98 8.78 -9.19
C ILE A 28 -18.99 9.15 -7.70
N GLY A 29 -18.89 8.15 -6.82
CA GLY A 29 -18.85 8.39 -5.37
C GLY A 29 -17.65 9.23 -4.94
N MET A 30 -16.48 8.97 -5.53
CA MET A 30 -15.26 9.74 -5.27
C MET A 30 -15.41 11.19 -5.73
N ALA A 31 -15.90 11.42 -6.94
CA ALA A 31 -16.13 12.76 -7.49
C ALA A 31 -17.13 13.58 -6.66
N ILE A 32 -18.23 12.97 -6.22
CA ILE A 32 -19.18 13.61 -5.30
C ILE A 32 -18.49 13.99 -3.98
N ALA A 33 -17.61 13.14 -3.46
CA ALA A 33 -16.88 13.42 -2.23
C ALA A 33 -15.84 14.54 -2.40
N LEU A 34 -15.19 14.64 -3.58
CA LEU A 34 -14.29 15.74 -3.93
C LEU A 34 -15.05 17.08 -3.98
N LYS A 35 -16.17 17.15 -4.71
CA LYS A 35 -17.01 18.36 -4.78
C LYS A 35 -17.52 18.80 -3.41
N ARG A 36 -18.02 17.86 -2.59
CA ARG A 36 -18.45 18.15 -1.21
C ARG A 36 -17.33 18.68 -0.31
N ALA A 37 -16.07 18.45 -0.66
CA ALA A 37 -14.91 18.99 0.03
C ALA A 37 -14.36 20.28 -0.61
N GLY A 38 -15.09 20.88 -1.56
CA GLY A 38 -14.71 22.09 -2.28
C GLY A 38 -13.55 21.89 -3.25
N ILE A 39 -13.34 20.66 -3.73
CA ILE A 39 -12.31 20.33 -4.72
C ILE A 39 -13.00 20.23 -6.07
N GLU A 40 -12.81 21.25 -6.91
CA GLU A 40 -13.45 21.35 -8.23
C GLU A 40 -12.45 21.11 -9.38
N ASP A 41 -11.15 21.23 -9.12
CA ASP A 41 -10.07 21.00 -10.07
C ASP A 41 -9.71 19.50 -10.18
N PHE A 42 -10.66 18.70 -10.65
CA PHE A 42 -10.47 17.28 -10.92
C PHE A 42 -11.14 16.84 -12.23
N VAL A 43 -10.70 15.69 -12.73
CA VAL A 43 -11.27 15.04 -13.92
C VAL A 43 -11.52 13.55 -13.67
N ILE A 44 -12.57 13.02 -14.28
CA ILE A 44 -12.94 11.61 -14.34
C ILE A 44 -12.71 11.14 -15.78
N LEU A 45 -11.84 10.14 -15.96
CA LEU A 45 -11.51 9.55 -17.25
C LEU A 45 -12.24 8.22 -17.40
N GLU A 46 -13.13 8.11 -18.39
CA GLU A 46 -13.91 6.90 -18.67
C GLU A 46 -13.64 6.45 -20.11
N ARG A 47 -13.25 5.17 -20.27
CA ARG A 47 -12.97 4.59 -21.59
C ARG A 47 -14.21 4.49 -22.48
N SER A 48 -15.39 4.46 -21.89
CA SER A 48 -16.67 4.22 -22.58
C SER A 48 -17.45 5.52 -22.79
N HIS A 49 -18.65 5.42 -23.38
CA HIS A 49 -19.44 6.57 -23.84
C HIS A 49 -20.35 7.22 -22.79
N ASP A 50 -20.57 6.60 -21.62
CA ASP A 50 -21.41 7.14 -20.54
C ASP A 50 -20.88 6.64 -19.19
N VAL A 51 -21.43 7.16 -18.09
CA VAL A 51 -21.18 6.68 -16.72
C VAL A 51 -21.78 5.29 -16.49
N GLY A 52 -21.59 4.71 -15.31
CA GLY A 52 -22.31 3.50 -14.87
C GLY A 52 -21.44 2.25 -14.69
N GLY A 53 -20.28 2.20 -15.36
CA GLY A 53 -19.34 1.08 -15.26
C GLY A 53 -20.00 -0.26 -15.60
N VAL A 54 -19.93 -1.24 -14.69
CA VAL A 54 -20.52 -2.57 -14.91
C VAL A 54 -22.00 -2.54 -15.24
N TRP A 55 -22.74 -1.53 -14.75
CA TRP A 55 -24.18 -1.39 -15.02
C TRP A 55 -24.47 -0.73 -16.36
N ARG A 56 -23.49 -0.10 -17.01
CA ARG A 56 -23.60 0.31 -18.41
C ARG A 56 -23.26 -0.88 -19.32
N ASP A 57 -22.16 -1.57 -19.01
CA ASP A 57 -21.61 -2.62 -19.87
C ASP A 57 -22.46 -3.91 -19.86
N ASN A 58 -22.91 -4.38 -18.69
CA ASN A 58 -23.64 -5.65 -18.55
C ASN A 58 -25.15 -5.50 -18.79
N SER A 59 -25.53 -5.25 -20.03
CA SER A 59 -26.92 -4.99 -20.46
C SER A 59 -27.67 -6.24 -20.96
N TYR A 60 -27.17 -7.45 -20.68
CA TYR A 60 -27.80 -8.69 -21.10
C TYR A 60 -29.21 -8.89 -20.46
N PRO A 61 -30.13 -9.59 -21.14
CA PRO A 61 -31.46 -9.88 -20.61
C PRO A 61 -31.40 -10.55 -19.23
N GLY A 62 -32.19 -10.03 -18.28
CA GLY A 62 -32.22 -10.56 -16.90
C GLY A 62 -31.13 -10.01 -15.97
N ALA A 63 -30.18 -9.19 -16.46
CA ALA A 63 -29.16 -8.57 -15.63
C ALA A 63 -29.77 -7.83 -14.41
N ALA A 64 -29.36 -8.22 -13.22
CA ALA A 64 -29.87 -7.69 -11.95
C ALA A 64 -28.85 -7.85 -10.81
N CYS A 65 -28.97 -6.97 -9.82
CA CYS A 65 -28.16 -7.04 -8.61
C CYS A 65 -28.54 -8.25 -7.75
N ASP A 66 -27.56 -8.80 -7.04
CA ASP A 66 -27.76 -9.85 -6.04
C ASP A 66 -27.76 -9.32 -4.60
N VAL A 67 -27.68 -7.99 -4.44
CA VAL A 67 -27.86 -7.27 -3.19
C VAL A 67 -29.14 -6.44 -3.27
N PRO A 68 -29.96 -6.36 -2.19
CA PRO A 68 -31.18 -5.58 -2.23
C PRO A 68 -30.95 -4.10 -2.56
N SER A 69 -31.80 -3.52 -3.42
CA SER A 69 -31.63 -2.21 -4.07
C SER A 69 -31.41 -1.06 -3.08
N HIS A 70 -32.17 -1.05 -1.97
CA HIS A 70 -32.01 -0.02 -0.93
C HIS A 70 -30.68 -0.10 -0.18
N LEU A 71 -29.95 -1.21 -0.25
CA LEU A 71 -28.59 -1.36 0.28
C LEU A 71 -27.52 -1.21 -0.83
N TYR A 72 -27.85 -1.56 -2.06
CA TYR A 72 -27.02 -1.37 -3.26
C TYR A 72 -27.23 0.01 -3.91
N SER A 73 -27.04 1.05 -3.10
CA SER A 73 -27.13 2.47 -3.47
C SER A 73 -26.29 3.29 -2.50
N PHE A 74 -25.92 4.51 -2.86
CA PHE A 74 -25.20 5.41 -1.95
C PHE A 74 -26.07 5.71 -0.72
N SER A 75 -25.49 5.61 0.47
CA SER A 75 -26.18 5.90 1.72
C SER A 75 -26.54 7.38 1.87
N PHE A 76 -25.79 8.26 1.20
CA PHE A 76 -26.07 9.69 1.13
C PHE A 76 -27.07 10.07 0.03
N GLU A 77 -27.42 9.13 -0.86
CA GLU A 77 -28.37 9.34 -1.97
C GLU A 77 -29.30 8.11 -2.11
N PRO A 78 -30.16 7.86 -1.11
CA PRO A 78 -31.13 6.78 -1.17
C PRO A 78 -32.15 7.02 -2.30
N ASN A 79 -32.59 5.96 -2.98
CA ASN A 79 -33.62 6.03 -4.00
C ASN A 79 -34.94 5.43 -3.46
N PRO A 80 -35.99 6.24 -3.23
CA PRO A 80 -37.30 5.73 -2.78
C PRO A 80 -38.09 5.05 -3.91
N GLU A 81 -37.71 5.27 -5.17
CA GLU A 81 -38.44 4.79 -6.35
C GLU A 81 -37.99 3.41 -6.83
N TRP A 82 -37.19 2.68 -6.04
CA TRP A 82 -36.82 1.31 -6.41
C TRP A 82 -38.08 0.47 -6.67
N SER A 83 -38.17 -0.11 -7.85
CA SER A 83 -39.33 -0.86 -8.32
C SER A 83 -39.46 -2.22 -7.63
N ARG A 84 -38.32 -2.85 -7.30
CA ARG A 84 -38.23 -4.22 -6.76
C ARG A 84 -37.09 -4.36 -5.76
N THR A 85 -37.16 -5.43 -4.97
CA THR A 85 -36.14 -5.76 -3.96
C THR A 85 -34.76 -5.92 -4.59
N PHE A 86 -34.66 -6.52 -5.77
CA PHE A 86 -33.43 -6.61 -6.55
C PHE A 86 -33.61 -5.90 -7.89
N ALA A 87 -33.11 -4.66 -7.97
CA ALA A 87 -33.22 -3.85 -9.16
C ALA A 87 -32.50 -4.50 -10.35
N ARG A 88 -33.13 -4.39 -11.53
CA ARG A 88 -32.54 -4.80 -12.80
C ARG A 88 -31.52 -3.74 -13.26
N GLN A 89 -30.63 -4.13 -14.16
CA GLN A 89 -29.58 -3.26 -14.67
C GLN A 89 -30.07 -1.88 -15.14
N PRO A 90 -31.18 -1.73 -15.91
CA PRO A 90 -31.58 -0.43 -16.42
C PRO A 90 -31.88 0.58 -15.31
N GLU A 91 -32.45 0.11 -14.19
CA GLU A 91 -32.83 0.94 -13.07
C GLU A 91 -31.61 1.44 -12.27
N ILE A 92 -30.61 0.57 -12.11
CA ILE A 92 -29.33 0.91 -11.45
C ILE A 92 -28.51 1.85 -12.34
N TYR A 93 -28.50 1.60 -13.65
CA TYR A 93 -27.84 2.48 -14.61
C TYR A 93 -28.47 3.88 -14.60
N ALA A 94 -29.80 3.97 -14.66
CA ALA A 94 -30.52 5.23 -14.53
C ALA A 94 -30.25 5.93 -13.20
N TYR A 95 -30.13 5.19 -12.09
CA TYR A 95 -29.75 5.75 -10.79
C TYR A 95 -28.37 6.42 -10.83
N LEU A 96 -27.36 5.76 -11.41
CA LEU A 96 -26.01 6.34 -11.51
C LEU A 96 -25.97 7.58 -12.41
N ARG A 97 -26.70 7.58 -13.53
CA ARG A 97 -26.86 8.77 -14.40
C ARG A 97 -27.51 9.93 -13.65
N ARG A 98 -28.58 9.66 -12.89
CA ARG A 98 -29.20 10.68 -12.02
C ARG A 98 -28.24 11.22 -10.97
N CYS A 99 -27.42 10.38 -10.35
CA CYS A 99 -26.39 10.84 -9.41
C CYS A 99 -25.38 11.76 -10.13
N ALA A 100 -24.86 11.36 -11.30
CA ALA A 100 -23.92 12.19 -12.04
C ALA A 100 -24.51 13.55 -12.43
N ALA A 101 -25.78 13.59 -12.85
CA ALA A 101 -26.50 14.82 -13.17
C ALA A 101 -26.76 15.69 -11.92
N LYS A 102 -27.33 15.11 -10.86
CA LYS A 102 -27.70 15.82 -9.61
C LYS A 102 -26.52 16.53 -8.97
N TYR A 103 -25.34 15.90 -9.02
CA TYR A 103 -24.12 16.45 -8.42
C TYR A 103 -23.26 17.25 -9.42
N GLY A 104 -23.78 17.52 -10.62
CA GLY A 104 -23.11 18.36 -11.62
C GLY A 104 -21.74 17.84 -12.01
N LEU A 105 -21.63 16.55 -12.34
CA LEU A 105 -20.36 15.90 -12.71
C LEU A 105 -19.98 16.06 -14.19
N ALA A 106 -20.92 16.51 -15.04
CA ALA A 106 -20.71 16.61 -16.48
C ALA A 106 -19.43 17.38 -16.88
N PRO A 107 -19.09 18.55 -16.29
CA PRO A 107 -17.87 19.29 -16.62
C PRO A 107 -16.56 18.55 -16.27
N HIS A 108 -16.62 17.56 -15.38
CA HIS A 108 -15.47 16.80 -14.92
C HIS A 108 -15.33 15.46 -15.64
N LEU A 109 -16.28 15.07 -16.50
CA LEU A 109 -16.29 13.78 -17.18
C LEU A 109 -15.65 13.90 -18.57
N ARG A 110 -14.68 13.02 -18.84
CA ARG A 110 -14.14 12.79 -20.18
C ARG A 110 -14.41 11.34 -20.56
N PHE A 111 -15.28 11.17 -21.55
CA PHE A 111 -15.61 9.88 -22.14
C PHE A 111 -14.66 9.54 -23.27
N GLN A 112 -14.64 8.27 -23.66
CA GLN A 112 -13.70 7.74 -24.67
C GLN A 112 -12.22 8.05 -24.33
N ALA A 113 -11.94 8.24 -23.03
CA ALA A 113 -10.64 8.62 -22.50
C ALA A 113 -10.03 7.42 -21.77
N GLU A 114 -9.41 6.50 -22.53
CA GLU A 114 -8.73 5.35 -21.95
C GLU A 114 -7.30 5.72 -21.52
N VAL A 115 -6.97 5.47 -20.24
CA VAL A 115 -5.62 5.67 -19.72
C VAL A 115 -4.70 4.54 -20.19
N ALA A 116 -3.58 4.89 -20.80
CA ALA A 116 -2.56 3.93 -21.23
C ALA A 116 -1.54 3.66 -20.12
N HIS A 117 -0.99 4.73 -19.54
CA HIS A 117 -0.03 4.62 -18.44
C HIS A 117 -0.04 5.86 -17.54
N ALA A 118 0.40 5.71 -16.30
CA ALA A 118 0.64 6.81 -15.38
C ALA A 118 2.00 6.65 -14.69
N ARG A 119 2.76 7.74 -14.59
CA ARG A 119 4.09 7.77 -13.97
C ARG A 119 4.14 8.83 -12.89
N TYR A 120 4.68 8.46 -11.73
CA TYR A 120 4.93 9.40 -10.64
C TYR A 120 6.19 10.22 -10.92
N ASP A 121 6.03 11.54 -10.88
CA ASP A 121 7.06 12.56 -11.02
C ASP A 121 7.54 12.95 -9.62
N GLU A 122 8.63 12.33 -9.16
CA GLU A 122 9.15 12.51 -7.79
C GLU A 122 9.55 13.96 -7.47
N PRO A 123 10.28 14.69 -8.36
CA PRO A 123 10.63 16.09 -8.14
C PRO A 123 9.44 17.03 -7.94
N HIS A 124 8.30 16.75 -8.59
CA HIS A 124 7.12 17.61 -8.50
C HIS A 124 6.04 17.05 -7.55
N ALA A 125 6.19 15.81 -7.09
CA ALA A 125 5.17 15.04 -6.36
C ALA A 125 3.81 14.97 -7.09
N LEU A 126 3.86 14.79 -8.42
CA LEU A 126 2.68 14.72 -9.29
C LEU A 126 2.61 13.37 -10.01
N TRP A 127 1.42 12.96 -10.40
CA TRP A 127 1.20 11.90 -11.38
C TRP A 127 1.06 12.52 -12.77
N ARG A 128 1.85 12.03 -13.73
CA ARG A 128 1.65 12.27 -15.16
C ARG A 128 0.89 11.09 -15.75
N VAL A 129 -0.28 11.34 -16.32
CA VAL A 129 -1.22 10.34 -16.83
C VAL A 129 -1.35 10.53 -18.34
N THR A 130 -0.97 9.50 -19.10
CA THR A 130 -1.02 9.49 -20.56
C THR A 130 -2.18 8.64 -21.04
N LEU A 131 -3.02 9.20 -21.90
CA LEU A 131 -4.15 8.50 -22.52
C LEU A 131 -3.70 7.76 -23.79
N LYS A 132 -4.55 6.87 -24.31
CA LYS A 132 -4.28 6.15 -25.55
C LYS A 132 -4.21 7.03 -26.80
N ASP A 133 -4.83 8.20 -26.78
CA ASP A 133 -4.76 9.19 -27.86
C ASP A 133 -3.45 10.01 -27.83
N GLY A 134 -2.56 9.76 -26.86
CA GLY A 134 -1.29 10.47 -26.68
C GLY A 134 -1.38 11.72 -25.79
N SER A 135 -2.59 12.20 -25.46
CA SER A 135 -2.74 13.35 -24.55
C SER A 135 -2.27 13.01 -23.14
N THR A 136 -1.71 14.02 -22.46
CA THR A 136 -1.15 13.87 -21.11
C THR A 136 -1.77 14.87 -20.15
N LEU A 137 -2.10 14.40 -18.95
CA LEU A 137 -2.65 15.20 -17.85
C LEU A 137 -1.77 15.03 -16.62
N SER A 138 -1.69 16.06 -15.78
CA SER A 138 -0.95 16.01 -14.52
C SER A 138 -1.87 16.27 -13.34
N ALA A 139 -1.71 15.51 -12.26
CA ALA A 139 -2.46 15.72 -11.03
C ALA A 139 -1.68 15.34 -9.78
N GLN A 140 -2.03 15.94 -8.64
CA GLN A 140 -1.45 15.54 -7.36
C GLN A 140 -1.89 14.13 -6.97
N LEU A 141 -3.20 13.83 -7.05
CA LEU A 141 -3.80 12.56 -6.67
C LEU A 141 -4.21 11.75 -7.89
N LEU A 142 -3.95 10.44 -7.86
CA LEU A 142 -4.44 9.49 -8.85
C LEU A 142 -5.32 8.44 -8.15
N ILE A 143 -6.61 8.40 -8.49
CA ILE A 143 -7.57 7.47 -7.90
C ILE A 143 -8.11 6.53 -8.97
N SER A 144 -7.82 5.24 -8.86
CA SER A 144 -8.44 4.23 -9.71
C SER A 144 -9.78 3.77 -9.14
N GLY A 145 -10.83 3.82 -9.95
CA GLY A 145 -12.17 3.28 -9.69
C GLY A 145 -12.58 2.22 -10.72
N THR A 146 -11.62 1.53 -11.35
CA THR A 146 -11.86 0.58 -12.46
C THR A 146 -12.58 -0.71 -12.04
N GLY A 147 -12.65 -0.99 -10.74
CA GLY A 147 -13.25 -2.20 -10.17
C GLY A 147 -12.51 -3.49 -10.53
N GLN A 148 -13.03 -4.62 -10.04
CA GLN A 148 -12.43 -5.95 -10.24
C GLN A 148 -13.07 -6.73 -11.40
N LEU A 149 -14.28 -6.36 -11.86
CA LEU A 149 -15.10 -7.16 -12.78
C LEU A 149 -15.42 -6.39 -14.07
N SER A 150 -14.42 -5.76 -14.68
CA SER A 150 -14.59 -4.88 -15.84
C SER A 150 -13.96 -5.40 -17.13
N ARG A 151 -13.08 -6.41 -17.07
CA ARG A 151 -12.45 -7.03 -18.25
C ARG A 151 -12.98 -8.45 -18.48
N PRO A 152 -13.77 -8.67 -19.53
CA PRO A 152 -14.27 -10.00 -19.89
C PRO A 152 -13.15 -11.01 -20.08
N ALA A 153 -13.34 -12.22 -19.56
CA ALA A 153 -12.42 -13.33 -19.76
C ALA A 153 -12.99 -14.26 -20.82
N LEU A 154 -12.47 -14.18 -22.05
CA LEU A 154 -12.81 -15.14 -23.09
C LEU A 154 -12.09 -16.47 -22.85
N PRO A 155 -12.73 -17.61 -23.14
CA PRO A 155 -12.05 -18.90 -23.07
C PRO A 155 -10.99 -19.00 -24.17
N LYS A 156 -9.97 -19.84 -23.97
CA LYS A 156 -8.95 -20.14 -24.98
C LYS A 156 -9.33 -21.45 -25.68
N LEU A 157 -10.26 -21.38 -26.63
CA LEU A 157 -10.71 -22.55 -27.40
C LEU A 157 -10.18 -22.45 -28.84
N PRO A 158 -9.58 -23.50 -29.40
CA PRO A 158 -9.19 -23.51 -30.81
C PRO A 158 -10.39 -23.25 -31.74
N GLY A 159 -10.19 -22.54 -32.84
CA GLY A 159 -11.20 -22.36 -33.90
C GLY A 159 -12.27 -21.30 -33.62
N MET A 160 -12.16 -20.52 -32.53
CA MET A 160 -13.13 -19.45 -32.20
C MET A 160 -13.25 -18.41 -33.32
N GLU A 161 -12.14 -18.11 -33.98
CA GLU A 161 -12.01 -17.18 -35.10
C GLU A 161 -12.65 -17.68 -36.41
N THR A 162 -12.89 -18.99 -36.53
CA THR A 162 -13.46 -19.60 -37.75
C THR A 162 -14.97 -19.76 -37.70
N PHE A 163 -15.60 -19.50 -36.55
CA PHE A 163 -17.05 -19.64 -36.39
C PHE A 163 -17.80 -18.67 -37.32
N ARG A 164 -18.68 -19.21 -38.18
CA ARG A 164 -19.45 -18.39 -39.14
C ARG A 164 -20.70 -17.74 -38.52
N GLY A 165 -21.12 -18.19 -37.34
CA GLY A 165 -22.24 -17.61 -36.61
C GLY A 165 -21.84 -16.41 -35.76
N ARG A 166 -22.76 -15.92 -34.92
CA ARG A 166 -22.49 -14.76 -34.05
C ARG A 166 -21.97 -15.17 -32.68
N ALA A 167 -20.80 -14.67 -32.27
CA ALA A 167 -20.22 -14.97 -30.97
C ALA A 167 -19.90 -13.70 -30.16
N PHE A 168 -20.32 -13.65 -28.90
CA PHE A 168 -20.06 -12.50 -28.02
C PHE A 168 -20.05 -12.87 -26.54
N HIS A 169 -19.42 -12.04 -25.72
CA HIS A 169 -19.41 -12.19 -24.26
C HIS A 169 -20.59 -11.47 -23.64
N SER A 170 -21.14 -12.00 -22.54
CA SER A 170 -22.30 -11.41 -21.85
C SER A 170 -22.14 -9.92 -21.48
N ALA A 171 -20.93 -9.49 -21.12
CA ALA A 171 -20.60 -8.09 -20.82
C ALA A 171 -20.59 -7.14 -22.03
N HIS A 172 -20.63 -7.66 -23.25
CA HIS A 172 -20.74 -6.91 -24.50
C HIS A 172 -21.92 -7.49 -25.29
N TRP A 173 -23.09 -7.50 -24.66
CA TRP A 173 -24.28 -8.08 -25.25
C TRP A 173 -24.62 -7.38 -26.57
N ASP A 174 -24.79 -8.18 -27.62
CA ASP A 174 -25.15 -7.67 -28.93
C ASP A 174 -26.67 -7.51 -29.04
N HIS A 175 -27.14 -6.26 -28.92
CA HIS A 175 -28.57 -5.94 -29.02
C HIS A 175 -29.07 -5.89 -30.47
N GLU A 176 -28.17 -5.86 -31.46
CA GLU A 176 -28.53 -5.82 -32.88
C GLU A 176 -28.79 -7.23 -33.45
N TYR A 177 -28.34 -8.28 -32.75
CA TYR A 177 -28.50 -9.67 -33.17
C TYR A 177 -29.65 -10.38 -32.43
N PRO A 178 -30.83 -10.56 -33.04
CA PRO A 178 -31.94 -11.25 -32.39
C PRO A 178 -31.67 -12.75 -32.25
N LEU A 179 -31.78 -13.25 -31.01
CA LEU A 179 -31.66 -14.68 -30.71
C LEU A 179 -32.95 -15.48 -30.97
N ALA A 180 -34.06 -14.80 -31.26
CA ALA A 180 -35.35 -15.42 -31.48
C ALA A 180 -35.28 -16.46 -32.62
N GLY A 181 -35.74 -17.69 -32.36
CA GLY A 181 -35.72 -18.79 -33.32
C GLY A 181 -34.32 -19.32 -33.69
N LYS A 182 -33.25 -18.88 -33.03
CA LYS A 182 -31.88 -19.35 -33.26
C LYS A 182 -31.51 -20.54 -32.37
N ARG A 183 -30.53 -21.33 -32.81
CA ARG A 183 -29.84 -22.33 -31.98
C ARG A 183 -28.69 -21.63 -31.28
N VAL A 184 -28.70 -21.59 -29.96
CA VAL A 184 -27.75 -20.80 -29.17
C VAL A 184 -26.93 -21.70 -28.26
N ALA A 185 -25.61 -21.56 -28.29
CA ALA A 185 -24.72 -22.16 -27.30
C ALA A 185 -24.39 -21.16 -26.20
N VAL A 186 -24.39 -21.61 -24.94
CA VAL A 186 -23.94 -20.82 -23.79
C VAL A 186 -22.73 -21.52 -23.17
N VAL A 187 -21.58 -20.85 -23.18
CA VAL A 187 -20.35 -21.39 -22.59
C VAL A 187 -20.12 -20.78 -21.22
N GLY A 188 -20.22 -21.60 -20.17
CA GLY A 188 -20.04 -21.20 -18.78
C GLY A 188 -21.36 -20.91 -18.05
N THR A 189 -21.41 -21.31 -16.78
CA THR A 189 -22.61 -21.27 -15.92
C THR A 189 -22.43 -20.31 -14.72
N GLY A 190 -21.69 -19.22 -14.94
CA GLY A 190 -21.42 -18.21 -13.91
C GLY A 190 -22.63 -17.32 -13.56
N ALA A 191 -22.39 -16.29 -12.74
CA ALA A 191 -23.42 -15.36 -12.27
C ALA A 191 -24.19 -14.65 -13.41
N SER A 192 -23.56 -14.40 -14.57
CA SER A 192 -24.24 -13.83 -15.73
C SER A 192 -25.16 -14.86 -16.39
N ALA A 193 -24.67 -16.08 -16.63
CA ALA A 193 -25.41 -17.13 -17.32
C ALA A 193 -26.69 -17.52 -16.59
N ILE A 194 -26.65 -17.64 -15.26
CA ILE A 194 -27.85 -17.96 -14.47
C ILE A 194 -28.95 -16.89 -14.52
N GLN A 195 -28.66 -15.72 -15.10
CA GLN A 195 -29.61 -14.62 -15.30
C GLN A 195 -30.12 -14.55 -16.74
N PHE A 196 -29.23 -14.63 -17.74
CA PHE A 196 -29.67 -14.55 -19.14
C PHE A 196 -30.22 -15.86 -19.70
N VAL A 197 -29.78 -17.03 -19.22
CA VAL A 197 -30.31 -18.34 -19.69
C VAL A 197 -31.83 -18.42 -19.50
N PRO A 198 -32.39 -18.14 -18.30
CA PRO A 198 -33.85 -18.13 -18.12
C PRO A 198 -34.55 -17.08 -18.99
N ALA A 199 -33.91 -15.93 -19.22
CA ALA A 199 -34.49 -14.83 -19.97
C ALA A 199 -34.58 -15.07 -21.49
N ILE A 200 -33.72 -15.94 -22.03
CA ILE A 200 -33.70 -16.26 -23.47
C ILE A 200 -34.27 -17.65 -23.80
N ALA A 201 -34.40 -18.54 -22.81
CA ALA A 201 -34.79 -19.93 -23.05
C ALA A 201 -36.15 -20.08 -23.77
N ASP A 202 -37.10 -19.16 -23.57
CA ASP A 202 -38.42 -19.21 -24.24
C ASP A 202 -38.43 -18.60 -25.64
N THR A 203 -37.36 -17.91 -26.06
CA THR A 203 -37.32 -17.19 -27.35
C THR A 203 -36.45 -17.89 -28.39
N VAL A 204 -35.45 -18.64 -27.95
CA VAL A 204 -34.53 -19.39 -28.83
C VAL A 204 -35.17 -20.70 -29.32
N ARG A 205 -34.78 -21.16 -30.50
CA ARG A 205 -35.21 -22.47 -31.03
C ARG A 205 -34.66 -23.62 -30.20
N SER A 206 -33.38 -23.55 -29.85
CA SER A 206 -32.73 -24.49 -28.92
C SER A 206 -31.58 -23.80 -28.19
N LEU A 207 -31.33 -24.23 -26.96
CA LEU A 207 -30.27 -23.70 -26.10
C LEU A 207 -29.37 -24.82 -25.59
N THR A 208 -28.11 -24.85 -25.99
CA THR A 208 -27.12 -25.81 -25.48
C THR A 208 -26.22 -25.13 -24.46
N VAL A 209 -26.28 -25.54 -23.20
CA VAL A 209 -25.54 -24.94 -22.08
C VAL A 209 -24.34 -25.82 -21.72
N PHE A 210 -23.14 -25.32 -21.98
CA PHE A 210 -21.87 -26.00 -21.68
C PHE A 210 -21.41 -25.67 -20.27
N GLN A 211 -21.51 -26.65 -19.38
CA GLN A 211 -21.18 -26.54 -17.96
C GLN A 211 -19.89 -27.28 -17.63
N ARG A 212 -18.88 -26.55 -17.15
CA ARG A 212 -17.66 -27.17 -16.60
C ARG A 212 -17.81 -27.62 -15.14
N SER A 213 -18.45 -26.80 -14.31
CA SER A 213 -18.74 -27.16 -12.92
C SER A 213 -20.08 -26.55 -12.53
N PRO A 214 -21.02 -27.31 -11.96
CA PRO A 214 -22.28 -26.75 -11.46
C PRO A 214 -22.05 -25.82 -10.28
N ALA A 215 -23.00 -24.92 -10.02
CA ALA A 215 -22.93 -23.95 -8.94
C ALA A 215 -24.00 -24.21 -7.86
N TYR A 216 -23.65 -23.98 -6.59
CA TYR A 216 -24.67 -23.93 -5.54
C TYR A 216 -25.57 -22.72 -5.73
N LEU A 217 -26.88 -22.97 -5.75
CA LEU A 217 -27.91 -21.97 -5.98
C LEU A 217 -28.79 -21.79 -4.73
N MET A 218 -29.22 -20.56 -4.49
CA MET A 218 -30.29 -20.25 -3.55
C MET A 218 -31.37 -19.43 -4.24
N PRO A 219 -32.64 -19.57 -3.83
CA PRO A 219 -33.72 -18.78 -4.39
C PRO A 219 -33.45 -17.29 -4.16
N ARG A 220 -33.73 -16.48 -5.16
CA ARG A 220 -33.68 -15.02 -5.05
C ARG A 220 -35.06 -14.54 -4.62
N PRO A 221 -35.25 -14.04 -3.39
CA PRO A 221 -36.56 -13.63 -2.88
C PRO A 221 -36.94 -12.25 -3.44
N ASP A 222 -37.04 -12.16 -4.76
CA ASP A 222 -37.31 -10.92 -5.48
C ASP A 222 -38.81 -10.64 -5.54
N ARG A 223 -39.18 -9.39 -5.29
CA ARG A 223 -40.58 -8.93 -5.29
C ARG A 223 -40.65 -7.46 -5.65
N ALA A 224 -41.74 -7.07 -6.30
CA ALA A 224 -42.07 -5.67 -6.47
C ALA A 224 -42.37 -4.99 -5.13
N TYR A 225 -41.95 -3.74 -5.00
CA TYR A 225 -42.43 -2.88 -3.93
C TYR A 225 -43.83 -2.41 -4.27
N ARG A 226 -44.74 -2.48 -3.30
CA ARG A 226 -46.13 -2.02 -3.48
C ARG A 226 -46.14 -0.49 -3.63
N PRO A 227 -47.11 0.11 -4.33
CA PRO A 227 -47.18 1.57 -4.50
C PRO A 227 -47.14 2.34 -3.19
N TRP A 228 -47.83 1.85 -2.15
CA TRP A 228 -47.80 2.47 -0.82
C TRP A 228 -46.43 2.38 -0.13
N GLN A 229 -45.63 1.34 -0.40
CA GLN A 229 -44.27 1.24 0.16
C GLN A 229 -43.38 2.31 -0.45
N ARG A 230 -43.47 2.51 -1.77
CA ARG A 230 -42.76 3.58 -2.48
C ARG A 230 -43.23 4.98 -2.03
N ALA A 231 -44.53 5.18 -1.87
CA ALA A 231 -45.08 6.42 -1.33
C ALA A 231 -44.55 6.69 0.09
N LEU A 232 -44.58 5.70 0.98
CA LEU A 232 -44.02 5.80 2.33
C LEU A 232 -42.53 6.18 2.31
N PHE A 233 -41.75 5.56 1.42
CA PHE A 233 -40.33 5.85 1.26
C PHE A 233 -40.05 7.27 0.76
N ARG A 234 -40.94 7.81 -0.09
CA ARG A 234 -40.84 9.16 -0.64
C ARG A 234 -41.25 10.23 0.39
N GLU A 235 -42.39 10.04 1.06
CA GLU A 235 -42.94 11.02 2.00
C GLU A 235 -42.22 11.00 3.36
N LEU A 236 -41.70 9.85 3.80
CA LEU A 236 -40.99 9.69 5.07
C LEU A 236 -39.57 9.13 4.86
N PRO A 237 -38.58 9.96 4.48
CA PRO A 237 -37.24 9.49 4.10
C PRO A 237 -36.48 8.67 5.17
N TRP A 238 -36.82 8.83 6.45
CA TRP A 238 -36.23 8.03 7.53
C TRP A 238 -36.62 6.54 7.44
N THR A 239 -37.79 6.22 6.86
CA THR A 239 -38.25 4.84 6.66
C THR A 239 -37.35 4.07 5.70
N VAL A 240 -36.82 4.74 4.66
CA VAL A 240 -35.82 4.17 3.75
C VAL A 240 -34.53 3.84 4.50
N LYS A 241 -34.09 4.73 5.41
CA LYS A 241 -32.88 4.52 6.21
C LYS A 241 -33.06 3.33 7.18
N LEU A 242 -34.22 3.23 7.83
CA LEU A 242 -34.53 2.10 8.72
C LEU A 242 -34.60 0.78 7.94
N HIS A 243 -35.28 0.77 6.79
CA HIS A 243 -35.35 -0.39 5.90
C HIS A 243 -33.96 -0.82 5.41
N ARG A 244 -33.12 0.14 4.99
CA ARG A 244 -31.73 -0.12 4.64
C ARG A 244 -30.93 -0.70 5.81
N ALA A 245 -31.10 -0.17 7.02
CA ALA A 245 -30.42 -0.67 8.22
C ALA A 245 -30.86 -2.12 8.55
N ALA A 246 -32.16 -2.42 8.44
CA ALA A 246 -32.67 -3.78 8.62
C ALA A 246 -32.10 -4.77 7.60
N ILE A 247 -32.03 -4.38 6.31
CA ILE A 247 -31.36 -5.18 5.27
C ILE A 247 -29.89 -5.38 5.63
N TYR A 248 -29.19 -4.32 6.02
CA TYR A 248 -27.78 -4.38 6.38
C TYR A 248 -27.53 -5.37 7.52
N VAL A 249 -28.25 -5.26 8.65
CA VAL A 249 -28.08 -6.17 9.80
C VAL A 249 -28.33 -7.62 9.41
N ARG A 250 -29.37 -7.88 8.60
CA ARG A 250 -29.69 -9.22 8.09
C ARG A 250 -28.59 -9.82 7.20
N TYR A 251 -27.91 -9.01 6.40
CA TYR A 251 -26.85 -9.48 5.49
C TYR A 251 -25.49 -9.56 6.19
N GLU A 252 -25.19 -8.65 7.10
CA GLU A 252 -23.98 -8.67 7.93
C GLU A 252 -23.94 -9.89 8.85
N SER A 253 -25.08 -10.32 9.40
CA SER A 253 -25.15 -11.53 10.24
C SER A 253 -24.75 -12.81 9.49
N ARG A 254 -24.89 -12.84 8.15
CA ARG A 254 -24.47 -13.97 7.30
C ARG A 254 -22.95 -14.13 7.21
N ALA A 255 -22.17 -13.08 7.54
CA ALA A 255 -20.71 -13.15 7.55
C ALA A 255 -20.19 -14.23 8.53
N VAL A 256 -20.91 -14.48 9.64
CA VAL A 256 -20.56 -15.53 10.61
C VAL A 256 -20.52 -16.91 9.95
N ALA A 257 -21.54 -17.22 9.14
CA ALA A 257 -21.65 -18.51 8.45
C ALA A 257 -20.54 -18.70 7.39
N LEU A 258 -20.13 -17.63 6.71
CA LEU A 258 -19.10 -17.70 5.66
C LEU A 258 -17.66 -17.69 6.19
N THR A 259 -17.41 -17.10 7.36
CA THR A 259 -16.04 -16.87 7.86
C THR A 259 -15.63 -17.75 9.03
N ARG A 260 -16.57 -18.34 9.78
CA ARG A 260 -16.24 -19.05 11.04
C ARG A 260 -16.85 -20.44 11.23
N LEU A 261 -17.87 -20.83 10.46
CA LEU A 261 -18.67 -22.05 10.75
C LEU A 261 -19.01 -22.85 9.49
N SER A 262 -18.02 -23.53 8.89
CA SER A 262 -18.18 -24.35 7.67
C SER A 262 -19.21 -25.48 7.83
N GLY A 263 -19.39 -26.03 9.04
CA GLY A 263 -20.39 -27.06 9.34
C GLY A 263 -21.85 -26.60 9.16
N ILE A 264 -22.14 -25.31 9.39
CA ILE A 264 -23.49 -24.73 9.25
C ILE A 264 -23.89 -24.60 7.78
N MET A 265 -22.92 -24.43 6.87
CA MET A 265 -23.18 -24.24 5.44
C MET A 265 -23.89 -25.46 4.80
N LYS A 266 -23.62 -26.68 5.29
CA LYS A 266 -24.34 -27.89 4.85
C LYS A 266 -25.85 -27.79 5.10
N PHE A 267 -26.26 -27.22 6.23
CA PHE A 267 -27.67 -27.05 6.58
C PHE A 267 -28.27 -25.79 5.96
N ALA A 268 -27.56 -24.66 6.02
CA ALA A 268 -28.08 -23.36 5.59
C ALA A 268 -28.16 -23.20 4.06
N VAL A 269 -27.31 -23.91 3.31
CA VAL A 269 -27.28 -23.84 1.83
C VAL A 269 -27.53 -25.20 1.22
N GLY A 270 -26.91 -26.26 1.74
CA GLY A 270 -27.01 -27.60 1.15
C GLY A 270 -28.44 -28.16 1.15
N ARG A 271 -29.15 -28.10 2.28
CA ARG A 271 -30.55 -28.56 2.36
C ARG A 271 -31.49 -27.73 1.47
N PRO A 272 -31.49 -26.39 1.51
CA PRO A 272 -32.28 -25.57 0.59
C PRO A 272 -31.97 -25.83 -0.88
N PHE A 273 -30.69 -25.98 -1.24
CA PHE A 273 -30.29 -26.28 -2.61
C PHE A 273 -30.84 -27.63 -3.09
N ARG A 274 -30.70 -28.70 -2.30
CA ARG A 274 -31.27 -30.03 -2.66
C ARG A 274 -32.79 -29.98 -2.80
N LYS A 275 -33.47 -29.25 -1.91
CA LYS A 275 -34.92 -29.06 -1.99
C LYS A 275 -35.29 -28.33 -3.29
N LEU A 276 -34.61 -27.24 -3.61
CA LEU A 276 -34.83 -26.47 -4.84
C LEU A 276 -34.58 -27.35 -6.08
N LEU A 277 -33.49 -28.12 -6.09
CA LEU A 277 -33.11 -29.01 -7.18
C LEU A 277 -34.17 -30.10 -7.40
N ALA A 278 -34.65 -30.74 -6.34
CA ALA A 278 -35.71 -31.74 -6.42
C ALA A 278 -37.04 -31.15 -6.91
N GLN A 279 -37.34 -29.90 -6.54
CA GLN A 279 -38.58 -29.22 -6.93
C GLN A 279 -38.56 -28.74 -8.38
N GLN A 280 -37.42 -28.29 -8.90
CA GLN A 280 -37.34 -27.62 -10.22
C GLN A 280 -36.82 -28.52 -11.34
N VAL A 281 -36.23 -29.67 -11.00
CA VAL A 281 -35.64 -30.60 -11.96
C VAL A 281 -36.23 -32.00 -11.75
N PRO A 282 -37.27 -32.37 -12.51
CA PRO A 282 -37.91 -33.69 -12.40
C PRO A 282 -36.99 -34.86 -12.80
N ASP A 283 -36.11 -34.66 -13.80
CA ASP A 283 -35.18 -35.67 -14.30
C ASP A 283 -34.03 -35.94 -13.31
N ALA A 284 -33.89 -37.21 -12.89
CA ALA A 284 -32.84 -37.65 -11.97
C ALA A 284 -31.42 -37.50 -12.54
N ALA A 285 -31.21 -37.80 -13.82
CA ALA A 285 -29.91 -37.71 -14.45
C ALA A 285 -29.46 -36.25 -14.60
N LEU A 286 -30.38 -35.34 -14.92
CA LEU A 286 -30.12 -33.91 -14.92
C LEU A 286 -29.81 -33.37 -13.51
N ARG A 287 -30.48 -33.87 -12.45
CA ARG A 287 -30.16 -33.49 -11.05
C ARG A 287 -28.74 -33.87 -10.66
N GLU A 288 -28.28 -35.05 -11.05
CA GLU A 288 -26.90 -35.49 -10.76
C GLU A 288 -25.88 -34.54 -11.41
N ARG A 289 -26.06 -34.25 -12.71
CA ARG A 289 -25.19 -33.30 -13.46
C ARG A 289 -25.21 -31.87 -12.93
N LEU A 290 -26.27 -31.47 -12.20
CA LEU A 290 -26.41 -30.16 -11.58
C LEU A 290 -25.94 -30.10 -10.13
N THR A 291 -25.54 -31.22 -9.54
CA THR A 291 -25.07 -31.28 -8.16
C THR A 291 -23.57 -31.00 -8.07
N PRO A 292 -23.13 -29.95 -7.34
CA PRO A 292 -21.70 -29.67 -7.15
C PRO A 292 -20.98 -30.71 -6.30
N ASP A 293 -19.76 -31.02 -6.73
CA ASP A 293 -18.80 -31.97 -6.15
C ASP A 293 -17.74 -31.32 -5.25
N TYR A 294 -17.78 -29.99 -5.11
CA TYR A 294 -16.85 -29.21 -4.30
C TYR A 294 -17.50 -28.61 -3.03
N PRO A 295 -16.73 -28.19 -2.01
CA PRO A 295 -17.28 -27.66 -0.77
C PRO A 295 -18.17 -26.41 -0.95
N ILE A 296 -19.30 -26.36 -0.23
CA ILE A 296 -20.21 -25.21 -0.22
C ILE A 296 -19.47 -23.94 0.22
N GLY A 297 -19.61 -22.87 -0.56
CA GLY A 297 -19.00 -21.57 -0.28
C GLY A 297 -17.60 -21.39 -0.87
N CYS A 298 -16.99 -22.44 -1.42
CA CYS A 298 -15.70 -22.29 -2.10
C CYS A 298 -15.81 -21.41 -3.35
N LYS A 299 -16.86 -21.62 -4.16
CA LYS A 299 -17.27 -20.69 -5.22
C LYS A 299 -18.45 -19.85 -4.70
N ARG A 300 -18.65 -18.67 -5.31
CA ARG A 300 -19.79 -17.78 -5.00
C ARG A 300 -21.10 -18.56 -5.09
N ILE A 301 -21.90 -18.53 -4.03
CA ILE A 301 -23.27 -19.06 -4.06
C ILE A 301 -24.10 -18.12 -4.92
N LEU A 302 -24.76 -18.67 -5.95
CA LEU A 302 -25.50 -17.89 -6.93
C LEU A 302 -26.97 -17.76 -6.50
N LEU A 303 -27.57 -16.59 -6.76
CA LEU A 303 -28.97 -16.34 -6.45
C LEU A 303 -29.80 -16.41 -7.74
N SER A 304 -30.63 -17.43 -7.89
CA SER A 304 -31.59 -17.56 -8.99
C SER A 304 -32.79 -18.36 -8.54
N SER A 305 -33.97 -17.97 -9.01
CA SER A 305 -35.22 -18.71 -8.78
C SER A 305 -35.65 -19.50 -10.01
N ASP A 306 -35.09 -19.21 -11.19
CA ASP A 306 -35.65 -19.68 -12.46
C ASP A 306 -34.65 -20.51 -13.28
N TYR A 307 -33.37 -20.52 -12.91
CA TYR A 307 -32.30 -21.18 -13.67
C TYR A 307 -32.45 -22.69 -13.79
N LEU A 308 -32.73 -23.40 -12.69
CA LEU A 308 -32.86 -24.85 -12.73
C LEU A 308 -34.11 -25.26 -13.52
N THR A 309 -35.21 -24.51 -13.37
CA THR A 309 -36.42 -24.71 -14.19
C THR A 309 -36.15 -24.47 -15.67
N ALA A 310 -35.35 -23.46 -16.03
CA ALA A 310 -34.98 -23.21 -17.42
C ALA A 310 -34.18 -24.37 -18.02
N LEU A 311 -33.31 -25.02 -17.25
CA LEU A 311 -32.55 -26.20 -17.70
C LEU A 311 -33.42 -27.45 -17.89
N SER A 312 -34.61 -27.49 -17.28
CA SER A 312 -35.57 -28.59 -17.43
C SER A 312 -36.50 -28.42 -18.63
N LYS A 313 -36.37 -27.34 -19.41
CA LYS A 313 -37.21 -27.09 -20.58
C LYS A 313 -36.82 -28.02 -21.74
N HIS A 314 -37.81 -28.40 -22.54
CA HIS A 314 -37.64 -29.34 -23.66
C HIS A 314 -36.65 -28.87 -24.75
N ASN A 315 -36.47 -27.55 -24.90
CA ASN A 315 -35.58 -26.95 -25.88
C ASN A 315 -34.19 -26.60 -25.30
N VAL A 316 -33.90 -26.99 -24.04
CA VAL A 316 -32.65 -26.69 -23.36
C VAL A 316 -31.88 -27.99 -23.08
N GLU A 317 -30.65 -28.05 -23.55
CA GLU A 317 -29.74 -29.19 -23.37
C GLU A 317 -28.57 -28.77 -22.47
N LEU A 318 -28.33 -29.52 -21.39
CA LEU A 318 -27.12 -29.36 -20.56
C LEU A 318 -26.03 -30.32 -21.05
N VAL A 319 -24.88 -29.75 -21.41
CA VAL A 319 -23.68 -30.48 -21.83
C VAL A 319 -22.60 -30.33 -20.77
N THR A 320 -22.11 -31.45 -20.23
CA THR A 320 -21.07 -31.48 -19.18
C THR A 320 -19.71 -31.94 -19.71
N GLN A 321 -19.67 -32.43 -20.95
CA GLN A 321 -18.46 -32.78 -21.67
C GLN A 321 -17.60 -31.54 -21.92
N GLY A 322 -16.29 -31.72 -21.86
CA GLY A 322 -15.35 -30.64 -22.17
C GLY A 322 -15.51 -30.17 -23.62
N VAL A 323 -15.35 -28.87 -23.85
CA VAL A 323 -15.31 -28.32 -25.22
C VAL A 323 -13.91 -28.54 -25.79
N ARG A 324 -13.82 -29.24 -26.92
CA ARG A 324 -12.55 -29.50 -27.63
C ARG A 324 -12.15 -28.30 -28.47
N ARG A 325 -13.08 -27.80 -29.29
CA ARG A 325 -12.85 -26.65 -30.17
C ARG A 325 -14.18 -26.01 -30.60
N VAL A 326 -14.09 -24.78 -31.08
CA VAL A 326 -15.12 -24.16 -31.90
C VAL A 326 -14.86 -24.53 -33.37
N THR A 327 -15.92 -24.77 -34.11
CA THR A 327 -15.90 -25.15 -35.54
C THR A 327 -16.61 -24.07 -36.33
N GLU A 328 -16.53 -24.09 -37.66
CA GLU A 328 -17.25 -23.14 -38.51
C GLU A 328 -18.78 -23.11 -38.27
N ARG A 329 -19.37 -24.22 -37.82
CA ARG A 329 -20.82 -24.41 -37.69
C ARG A 329 -21.32 -24.58 -36.25
N GLY A 330 -20.44 -24.51 -35.25
CA GLY A 330 -20.84 -24.73 -33.85
C GLY A 330 -19.69 -25.20 -32.95
N ILE A 331 -20.00 -26.02 -31.94
CA ILE A 331 -19.04 -26.46 -30.91
C ILE A 331 -18.85 -27.98 -30.98
N GLU A 332 -17.59 -28.44 -30.95
CA GLU A 332 -17.25 -29.86 -30.82
C GLU A 332 -16.77 -30.16 -29.39
N THR A 333 -17.36 -31.18 -28.77
CA THR A 333 -16.97 -31.68 -27.45
C THR A 333 -15.89 -32.76 -27.54
N VAL A 334 -15.25 -33.08 -26.41
CA VAL A 334 -14.13 -34.04 -26.35
C VAL A 334 -14.50 -35.47 -26.74
N ASP A 335 -15.78 -35.83 -26.68
CA ASP A 335 -16.33 -37.11 -27.11
C ASP A 335 -16.62 -37.17 -28.63
N GLY A 336 -16.31 -36.09 -29.37
CA GLY A 336 -16.51 -35.99 -30.81
C GLY A 336 -17.91 -35.52 -31.22
N THR A 337 -18.81 -35.28 -30.27
CA THR A 337 -20.17 -34.77 -30.56
C THR A 337 -20.10 -33.34 -31.09
N HIS A 338 -20.83 -33.06 -32.18
CA HIS A 338 -20.93 -31.73 -32.77
C HIS A 338 -22.28 -31.08 -32.46
N HIS A 339 -22.24 -29.93 -31.79
CA HIS A 339 -23.42 -29.11 -31.49
C HIS A 339 -23.48 -27.92 -32.46
N ALA A 340 -24.28 -28.06 -33.51
CA ALA A 340 -24.47 -27.01 -34.51
C ALA A 340 -25.31 -25.86 -33.96
N VAL A 341 -24.77 -24.64 -33.98
CA VAL A 341 -25.40 -23.44 -33.42
C VAL A 341 -25.22 -22.22 -34.31
N ASP A 342 -26.16 -21.29 -34.22
CA ASP A 342 -26.16 -20.03 -34.96
C ASP A 342 -25.47 -18.92 -34.16
N ALA A 343 -25.49 -19.03 -32.83
CA ALA A 343 -24.81 -18.08 -31.93
C ALA A 343 -24.13 -18.74 -30.73
N ILE A 344 -23.05 -18.13 -30.24
CA ILE A 344 -22.32 -18.53 -29.03
C ILE A 344 -22.28 -17.34 -28.05
N VAL A 345 -22.82 -17.54 -26.85
CA VAL A 345 -22.77 -16.55 -25.75
C VAL A 345 -21.79 -17.01 -24.68
N TYR A 346 -20.74 -16.23 -24.45
CA TYR A 346 -19.75 -16.52 -23.41
C TYR A 346 -20.21 -15.93 -22.06
N GLY A 347 -20.59 -16.83 -21.14
CA GLY A 347 -20.83 -16.58 -19.72
C GLY A 347 -19.60 -16.90 -18.86
N THR A 348 -18.41 -16.63 -19.38
CA THR A 348 -17.11 -17.13 -18.87
C THR A 348 -16.46 -16.23 -17.81
N GLY A 349 -17.09 -15.10 -17.45
CA GLY A 349 -16.68 -14.27 -16.33
C GLY A 349 -15.65 -13.20 -16.69
N PHE A 350 -14.82 -12.81 -15.71
CA PHE A 350 -13.92 -11.66 -15.81
C PHE A 350 -12.53 -11.99 -15.27
N ALA A 351 -11.52 -11.26 -15.73
CA ALA A 351 -10.13 -11.36 -15.26
C ALA A 351 -9.94 -10.66 -13.90
N ALA A 352 -10.57 -11.19 -12.85
CA ALA A 352 -10.72 -10.50 -11.55
C ALA A 352 -9.45 -10.34 -10.71
N THR A 353 -8.39 -11.11 -11.02
CA THR A 353 -7.08 -11.05 -10.35
C THR A 353 -6.08 -10.17 -11.08
N GLU A 354 -6.38 -9.75 -12.32
CA GLU A 354 -5.54 -8.86 -13.13
C GLU A 354 -5.90 -7.39 -12.87
N PHE A 355 -5.67 -6.93 -11.64
CA PHE A 355 -5.96 -5.56 -11.23
C PHE A 355 -5.22 -4.55 -12.12
N LEU A 356 -5.96 -3.58 -12.67
CA LEU A 356 -5.45 -2.47 -13.49
C LEU A 356 -4.77 -2.87 -14.81
N SER A 357 -4.60 -4.15 -15.12
CA SER A 357 -4.05 -4.60 -16.40
C SER A 357 -4.98 -4.25 -17.57
N PRO A 358 -4.47 -3.77 -18.73
CA PRO A 358 -3.06 -3.63 -19.12
C PRO A 358 -2.45 -2.25 -18.81
N MET A 359 -3.16 -1.37 -18.09
CA MET A 359 -2.66 -0.04 -17.74
C MET A 359 -1.40 -0.16 -16.88
N ARG A 360 -0.37 0.61 -17.23
CA ARG A 360 0.90 0.62 -16.49
C ARG A 360 0.92 1.77 -15.48
N ILE A 361 1.14 1.45 -14.21
CA ILE A 361 1.30 2.44 -13.15
C ILE A 361 2.72 2.34 -12.63
N THR A 362 3.50 3.40 -12.79
CA THR A 362 4.91 3.47 -12.41
C THR A 362 5.11 4.43 -11.24
N GLY A 363 5.51 3.90 -10.09
CA GLY A 363 5.79 4.65 -8.87
C GLY A 363 7.25 5.14 -8.79
N ARG A 364 7.73 5.32 -7.55
CA ARG A 364 9.10 5.78 -7.28
C ARG A 364 10.16 4.85 -7.87
N ASN A 365 11.31 5.40 -8.22
CA ASN A 365 12.45 4.68 -8.79
C ASN A 365 12.09 3.80 -10.02
N GLY A 366 11.05 4.17 -10.77
CA GLY A 366 10.62 3.42 -11.95
C GLY A 366 9.90 2.10 -11.65
N ARG A 367 9.47 1.86 -10.41
CA ARG A 367 8.80 0.61 -10.01
C ARG A 367 7.43 0.47 -10.66
N ASP A 368 7.20 -0.62 -11.38
CA ASP A 368 5.88 -0.95 -11.97
C ASP A 368 4.97 -1.66 -10.95
N LEU A 369 3.69 -1.29 -10.92
CA LEU A 369 2.70 -1.85 -9.98
C LEU A 369 2.36 -3.31 -10.29
N ASN A 370 2.29 -3.68 -11.58
CA ASN A 370 2.01 -5.06 -11.97
C ASN A 370 3.16 -5.97 -11.55
N ASP A 371 4.40 -5.47 -11.59
CA ASP A 371 5.57 -6.18 -11.05
C ASP A 371 5.49 -6.33 -9.53
N ALA A 372 5.06 -5.29 -8.81
CA ALA A 372 4.84 -5.36 -7.37
C ALA A 372 3.74 -6.38 -6.98
N TRP A 373 2.79 -6.64 -7.87
CA TRP A 373 1.68 -7.59 -7.68
C TRP A 373 1.90 -8.96 -8.33
N ARG A 374 3.05 -9.22 -8.95
CA ARG A 374 3.33 -10.46 -9.68
C ARG A 374 3.18 -11.74 -8.82
N ARG A 375 3.39 -11.63 -7.51
CA ARG A 375 3.28 -12.73 -6.53
C ARG A 375 1.99 -12.66 -5.70
N GLY A 376 0.97 -12.01 -6.23
CA GLY A 376 -0.32 -11.80 -5.56
C GLY A 376 -0.54 -10.33 -5.23
N ALA A 377 -1.64 -9.79 -5.74
CA ALA A 377 -1.98 -8.39 -5.52
C ALA A 377 -2.36 -8.13 -4.07
N GLN A 378 -1.82 -7.06 -3.50
CA GLN A 378 -1.94 -6.69 -2.10
C GLN A 378 -1.98 -5.16 -1.96
N ALA A 379 -2.71 -4.67 -0.96
CA ALA A 379 -2.85 -3.24 -0.70
C ALA A 379 -3.21 -2.99 0.77
N TRP A 380 -2.67 -1.93 1.36
CA TRP A 380 -3.08 -1.48 2.69
C TRP A 380 -4.54 -1.03 2.64
N LEU A 381 -5.39 -1.69 3.43
CA LEU A 381 -6.85 -1.54 3.40
C LEU A 381 -7.47 -1.76 2.01
N GLY A 382 -6.77 -2.43 1.09
CA GLY A 382 -7.19 -2.55 -0.30
C GLY A 382 -7.09 -1.26 -1.12
N LEU A 383 -6.36 -0.25 -0.63
CA LEU A 383 -6.32 1.11 -1.18
C LEU A 383 -4.94 1.56 -1.69
N THR A 384 -3.86 1.32 -0.95
CA THR A 384 -2.54 1.92 -1.23
C THR A 384 -1.41 0.91 -1.18
N VAL A 385 -0.37 1.13 -1.98
CA VAL A 385 0.81 0.25 -2.11
C VAL A 385 2.08 1.07 -1.88
N PRO A 386 3.05 0.60 -1.06
CA PRO A 386 4.27 1.35 -0.79
C PRO A 386 5.07 1.66 -2.05
N GLY A 387 5.58 2.89 -2.16
CA GLY A 387 6.34 3.35 -3.33
C GLY A 387 5.47 3.89 -4.46
N PHE A 388 4.15 4.00 -4.24
CA PHE A 388 3.19 4.63 -5.16
C PHE A 388 2.49 5.79 -4.43
N PRO A 389 3.19 6.90 -4.15
CA PRO A 389 2.64 7.99 -3.37
C PRO A 389 1.44 8.62 -4.08
N ASN A 390 0.49 9.15 -3.32
CA ASN A 390 -0.73 9.81 -3.82
C ASN A 390 -1.64 8.95 -4.72
N PHE A 391 -1.34 7.66 -4.87
CA PHE A 391 -2.15 6.71 -5.65
C PHE A 391 -3.09 5.92 -4.73
N PHE A 392 -4.37 5.88 -5.09
CA PHE A 392 -5.40 5.11 -4.39
C PHE A 392 -6.16 4.22 -5.38
N THR A 393 -6.40 2.96 -5.01
CA THR A 393 -7.28 2.05 -5.75
C THR A 393 -8.56 1.77 -4.95
N LEU A 394 -9.70 2.21 -5.47
CA LEU A 394 -11.01 1.88 -4.93
C LEU A 394 -11.44 0.51 -5.45
N TYR A 395 -12.00 -0.30 -4.55
CA TYR A 395 -12.28 -1.71 -4.81
C TYR A 395 -11.03 -2.53 -5.21
N GLY A 396 -9.86 -2.17 -4.64
CA GLY A 396 -8.60 -2.90 -4.85
C GLY A 396 -8.52 -4.25 -4.15
N PRO A 397 -7.31 -4.85 -4.05
CA PRO A 397 -7.12 -6.18 -3.48
C PRO A 397 -7.72 -6.37 -2.08
N ASN A 398 -8.20 -7.58 -1.79
CA ASN A 398 -8.76 -8.00 -0.51
C ASN A 398 -9.97 -7.20 0.00
N THR A 399 -10.84 -6.72 -0.91
CA THR A 399 -12.03 -5.92 -0.56
C THR A 399 -13.35 -6.47 -1.08
N ASN A 400 -13.33 -7.49 -1.94
CA ASN A 400 -14.55 -8.14 -2.42
C ASN A 400 -15.30 -8.86 -1.29
N LEU A 401 -16.63 -8.89 -1.41
CA LEU A 401 -17.53 -9.46 -0.40
C LEU A 401 -18.40 -10.57 -1.00
N GLY A 402 -18.73 -11.55 -0.18
CA GLY A 402 -19.71 -12.59 -0.49
C GLY A 402 -21.08 -12.43 0.18
N HIS A 403 -21.26 -11.43 1.06
CA HIS A 403 -22.43 -11.35 1.95
C HIS A 403 -23.07 -9.97 2.13
N ASN A 404 -22.43 -8.89 1.67
CA ASN A 404 -22.94 -7.52 1.88
C ASN A 404 -22.60 -6.64 0.66
N SER A 405 -23.00 -5.37 0.69
CA SER A 405 -22.90 -4.44 -0.43
C SER A 405 -21.49 -3.90 -0.62
N ILE A 406 -20.96 -4.01 -1.84
CA ILE A 406 -19.70 -3.36 -2.18
C ILE A 406 -19.79 -1.83 -2.13
N VAL A 407 -20.98 -1.25 -2.31
CA VAL A 407 -21.18 0.20 -2.19
C VAL A 407 -20.84 0.68 -0.77
N TYR A 408 -21.10 -0.14 0.25
CA TYR A 408 -20.72 0.15 1.63
C TYR A 408 -19.19 0.19 1.83
N MET A 409 -18.47 -0.73 1.18
CA MET A 409 -17.00 -0.77 1.19
C MET A 409 -16.44 0.46 0.47
N LEU A 410 -16.97 0.77 -0.72
CA LEU A 410 -16.59 1.95 -1.50
C LEU A 410 -16.79 3.25 -0.73
N GLU A 411 -17.91 3.44 -0.04
CA GLU A 411 -18.12 4.63 0.79
C GLU A 411 -17.12 4.72 1.95
N SER A 412 -16.75 3.57 2.55
CA SER A 412 -15.74 3.53 3.61
C SER A 412 -14.34 3.87 3.07
N GLN A 413 -14.03 3.39 1.87
CA GLN A 413 -12.80 3.68 1.12
C GLN A 413 -12.71 5.16 0.73
N ILE A 414 -13.76 5.71 0.08
CA ILE A 414 -13.85 7.13 -0.30
C ILE A 414 -13.69 8.02 0.93
N ALA A 415 -14.38 7.70 2.03
CA ALA A 415 -14.23 8.45 3.27
C ALA A 415 -12.79 8.41 3.80
N HIS A 416 -12.09 7.27 3.66
CA HIS A 416 -10.68 7.13 4.03
C HIS A 416 -9.74 7.94 3.14
N VAL A 417 -9.93 7.90 1.81
CA VAL A 417 -9.18 8.73 0.85
C VAL A 417 -9.34 10.20 1.23
N MET A 418 -10.57 10.67 1.49
CA MET A 418 -10.81 12.06 1.92
C MET A 418 -10.20 12.39 3.29
N ARG A 419 -10.02 11.41 4.20
CA ARG A 419 -9.24 11.61 5.44
C ARG A 419 -7.75 11.82 5.13
N CYS A 420 -7.20 11.07 4.19
CA CYS A 420 -5.82 11.22 3.72
C CYS A 420 -5.62 12.60 3.08
N VAL A 421 -6.51 13.02 2.18
CA VAL A 421 -6.48 14.36 1.55
C VAL A 421 -6.52 15.48 2.59
N ARG A 422 -7.41 15.39 3.61
CA ARG A 422 -7.44 16.36 4.71
C ARG A 422 -6.16 16.35 5.54
N ALA A 423 -5.56 15.18 5.77
CA ALA A 423 -4.30 15.07 6.51
C ALA A 423 -3.15 15.72 5.74
N MET A 424 -3.07 15.49 4.43
CA MET A 424 -2.10 16.15 3.55
C MET A 424 -2.25 17.67 3.60
N ARG A 425 -3.47 18.19 3.42
CA ARG A 425 -3.75 19.64 3.47
C ARG A 425 -3.36 20.26 4.81
N ARG A 426 -3.71 19.62 5.94
CA ARG A 426 -3.34 20.11 7.28
C ARG A 426 -1.84 20.13 7.53
N ALA A 427 -1.12 19.16 6.96
CA ALA A 427 0.33 19.07 7.10
C ALA A 427 1.10 19.90 6.06
N GLY A 428 0.42 20.53 5.09
CA GLY A 428 1.08 21.14 3.92
C GLY A 428 1.87 20.13 3.08
N ALA A 429 1.48 18.85 3.11
CA ALA A 429 2.20 17.76 2.45
C ALA A 429 1.85 17.67 0.96
N SER A 430 2.88 17.52 0.11
CA SER A 430 2.69 17.27 -1.33
C SER A 430 2.52 15.78 -1.65
N ALA A 431 3.02 14.89 -0.79
CA ALA A 431 2.98 13.44 -0.96
C ALA A 431 2.48 12.70 0.28
N ILE A 432 1.75 11.61 0.06
CA ILE A 432 1.38 10.61 1.05
C ILE A 432 1.75 9.21 0.56
N ASP A 433 2.46 8.44 1.38
CA ASP A 433 2.83 7.05 1.06
C ASP A 433 2.59 6.15 2.28
N VAL A 434 2.33 4.87 2.06
CA VAL A 434 2.05 3.91 3.14
C VAL A 434 3.35 3.29 3.65
N ASP A 435 3.47 3.20 4.97
CA ASP A 435 4.57 2.50 5.65
C ASP A 435 4.62 1.02 5.20
N PRO A 436 5.72 0.57 4.55
CA PRO A 436 5.84 -0.79 4.05
C PRO A 436 5.65 -1.88 5.11
N ARG A 437 5.99 -1.62 6.38
CA ARG A 437 5.89 -2.59 7.48
C ARG A 437 4.44 -2.82 7.86
N ARG A 438 3.68 -1.73 7.96
CA ARG A 438 2.25 -1.79 8.27
C ARG A 438 1.48 -2.44 7.14
N TYR A 439 1.85 -2.11 5.89
CA TYR A 439 1.38 -2.82 4.71
C TYR A 439 1.63 -4.33 4.82
N ARG A 440 2.87 -4.79 5.07
CA ARG A 440 3.19 -6.23 5.17
C ARG A 440 2.40 -6.92 6.29
N ARG A 441 2.48 -6.38 7.51
CA ARG A 441 1.81 -6.94 8.69
C ARG A 441 0.29 -7.02 8.52
N PHE A 442 -0.30 -6.05 7.82
CA PHE A 442 -1.73 -6.09 7.51
C PHE A 442 -2.06 -7.21 6.51
N ASN A 443 -1.32 -7.29 5.41
CA ASN A 443 -1.56 -8.30 4.39
C ASN A 443 -1.32 -9.72 4.92
N GLU A 444 -0.27 -9.94 5.72
CA GLU A 444 -0.01 -11.22 6.39
C GLU A 444 -1.20 -11.66 7.26
N ARG A 445 -1.75 -10.75 8.08
CA ARG A 445 -2.94 -11.04 8.91
C ARG A 445 -4.18 -11.32 8.06
N VAL A 446 -4.36 -10.60 6.95
CA VAL A 446 -5.47 -10.83 6.02
C VAL A 446 -5.34 -12.23 5.41
N GLN A 447 -4.15 -12.62 4.95
CA GLN A 447 -3.89 -13.92 4.35
C GLN A 447 -4.01 -15.06 5.36
N GLN A 448 -3.52 -14.91 6.60
CA GLN A 448 -3.73 -15.87 7.69
C GLN A 448 -5.23 -16.13 7.93
N ARG A 449 -6.06 -15.09 7.88
CA ARG A 449 -7.52 -15.23 8.03
C ARG A 449 -8.20 -15.84 6.81
N LEU A 450 -7.71 -15.55 5.60
CA LEU A 450 -8.23 -16.14 4.36
C LEU A 450 -7.88 -17.62 4.24
N ALA A 451 -6.70 -18.05 4.73
CA ALA A 451 -6.26 -19.44 4.73
C ALA A 451 -7.25 -20.35 5.49
N GLY A 452 -7.81 -19.89 6.61
CA GLY A 452 -8.82 -20.61 7.38
C GLY A 452 -10.26 -20.51 6.84
N SER A 453 -10.48 -19.88 5.69
CA SER A 453 -11.83 -19.62 5.16
C SER A 453 -12.23 -20.59 4.04
N VAL A 454 -13.54 -20.70 3.77
CA VAL A 454 -14.06 -21.55 2.69
C VAL A 454 -13.56 -21.13 1.30
N TRP A 455 -13.20 -19.86 1.11
CA TRP A 455 -12.75 -19.29 -0.17
C TRP A 455 -11.38 -19.79 -0.65
N SER A 456 -10.64 -20.48 0.21
CA SER A 456 -9.30 -21.01 -0.10
C SER A 456 -9.30 -22.54 -0.27
N SER A 457 -10.48 -23.19 -0.24
CA SER A 457 -10.60 -24.66 -0.25
C SER A 457 -10.70 -25.30 -1.64
N CYS A 458 -10.76 -24.52 -2.73
CA CYS A 458 -10.80 -25.00 -4.11
C CYS A 458 -10.42 -23.90 -5.14
N LYS A 459 -10.22 -24.28 -6.41
CA LYS A 459 -9.95 -23.33 -7.51
C LYS A 459 -11.19 -22.47 -7.80
N SER A 460 -11.04 -21.16 -7.64
CA SER A 460 -12.06 -20.15 -7.93
C SER A 460 -11.40 -18.90 -8.52
N TRP A 461 -12.19 -17.96 -9.03
CA TRP A 461 -11.68 -16.67 -9.52
C TRP A 461 -11.09 -15.78 -8.41
N TYR A 462 -11.25 -16.17 -7.14
CA TYR A 462 -10.69 -15.43 -6.00
C TYR A 462 -9.19 -15.62 -5.83
N VAL A 463 -8.68 -16.74 -6.35
CA VAL A 463 -7.34 -17.27 -6.09
C VAL A 463 -6.54 -17.18 -7.38
N ASP A 464 -5.37 -16.55 -7.31
CA ASP A 464 -4.48 -16.49 -8.47
C ASP A 464 -3.75 -17.82 -8.73
N ALA A 465 -2.95 -17.85 -9.79
CA ALA A 465 -2.19 -19.04 -10.18
C ALA A 465 -1.21 -19.52 -9.09
N SER A 466 -0.83 -18.67 -8.13
CA SER A 466 0.07 -18.99 -7.03
C SER A 466 -0.66 -19.51 -5.78
N GLY A 467 -1.99 -19.60 -5.81
CA GLY A 467 -2.78 -20.00 -4.65
C GLY A 467 -3.09 -18.83 -3.70
N HIS A 468 -2.75 -17.59 -4.06
CA HIS A 468 -2.97 -16.41 -3.24
C HIS A 468 -4.38 -15.84 -3.45
N ASN A 469 -5.12 -15.63 -2.36
CA ASN A 469 -6.42 -14.97 -2.43
C ASN A 469 -6.24 -13.44 -2.35
N SER A 470 -6.21 -12.79 -3.52
CA SER A 470 -6.01 -11.35 -3.67
C SER A 470 -7.31 -10.56 -3.72
N THR A 471 -8.47 -11.21 -3.64
CA THR A 471 -9.76 -10.57 -3.97
C THR A 471 -10.62 -10.32 -2.74
N ASN A 472 -10.81 -11.31 -1.86
CA ASN A 472 -11.83 -11.28 -0.82
C ASN A 472 -11.38 -10.62 0.49
N TRP A 473 -12.33 -9.96 1.17
CA TRP A 473 -12.20 -9.50 2.54
C TRP A 473 -12.66 -10.58 3.53
N PRO A 474 -11.82 -11.03 4.48
CA PRO A 474 -12.15 -12.14 5.40
C PRO A 474 -12.94 -11.72 6.66
N GLY A 475 -13.50 -10.50 6.69
CA GLY A 475 -14.12 -9.93 7.88
C GLY A 475 -15.52 -9.37 7.65
N PHE A 476 -16.07 -8.85 8.73
CA PHE A 476 -17.27 -8.02 8.73
C PHE A 476 -17.02 -6.70 8.00
N THR A 477 -18.06 -6.13 7.41
CA THR A 477 -17.98 -4.78 6.82
C THR A 477 -17.88 -3.70 7.90
N LEU A 478 -18.45 -3.94 9.11
CA LEU A 478 -18.26 -3.06 10.27
C LEU A 478 -16.79 -2.93 10.69
N THR A 479 -16.04 -4.04 10.72
CA THR A 479 -14.63 -4.00 11.11
C THR A 479 -13.80 -3.29 10.07
N TYR A 480 -14.11 -3.47 8.77
CA TYR A 480 -13.48 -2.69 7.70
C TYR A 480 -13.76 -1.19 7.82
N ARG A 481 -15.02 -0.80 8.09
CA ARG A 481 -15.39 0.60 8.32
C ARG A 481 -14.68 1.19 9.54
N TRP A 482 -14.54 0.42 10.62
CA TRP A 482 -13.80 0.85 11.80
C TRP A 482 -12.31 1.10 11.47
N LEU A 483 -11.67 0.16 10.74
CA LEU A 483 -10.27 0.30 10.33
C LEU A 483 -10.05 1.55 9.47
N THR A 484 -10.87 1.72 8.43
CA THR A 484 -10.82 2.88 7.53
C THR A 484 -11.17 4.21 8.22
N ARG A 485 -12.01 4.19 9.26
CA ARG A 485 -12.42 5.41 9.99
C ARG A 485 -11.46 5.84 11.09
N PHE A 486 -10.86 4.91 11.84
CA PHE A 486 -10.13 5.27 13.07
C PHE A 486 -8.64 4.94 13.00
N SER A 487 -8.26 3.73 12.64
CA SER A 487 -6.87 3.25 12.76
C SER A 487 -6.04 3.39 11.48
N GLY A 488 -6.68 3.55 10.32
CA GLY A 488 -6.02 3.49 9.02
C GLY A 488 -4.98 4.59 8.75
N LEU A 489 -5.23 5.82 9.25
CA LEU A 489 -4.45 7.00 8.85
C LEU A 489 -3.03 7.01 9.43
N ALA A 490 -2.82 6.37 10.59
CA ALA A 490 -1.52 6.33 11.25
C ALA A 490 -0.48 5.53 10.45
N ALA A 491 -0.89 4.80 9.41
CA ALA A 491 -0.01 4.03 8.56
C ALA A 491 0.66 4.83 7.44
N TYR A 492 0.28 6.09 7.27
CA TYR A 492 0.82 6.93 6.22
C TYR A 492 1.95 7.82 6.70
N ARG A 493 2.95 7.98 5.84
CA ARG A 493 4.00 8.97 5.92
C ARG A 493 3.61 10.13 5.00
N LEU A 494 3.66 11.34 5.55
CA LEU A 494 3.37 12.59 4.83
C LEU A 494 4.68 13.33 4.59
N SER A 495 4.89 13.81 3.37
CA SER A 495 6.07 14.57 3.02
C SER A 495 5.81 15.68 2.01
N THR A 496 6.70 16.66 2.00
CA THR A 496 6.72 17.77 1.04
C THR A 496 8.07 17.77 0.33
N VAL A 497 8.10 17.97 -0.98
CA VAL A 497 9.37 18.10 -1.71
C VAL A 497 10.03 19.43 -1.35
N LEU A 498 11.34 19.44 -1.12
CA LEU A 498 12.12 20.64 -0.83
C LEU A 498 12.36 21.46 -2.12
N PRO A 499 12.04 22.77 -2.14
CA PRO A 499 12.34 23.64 -3.27
C PRO A 499 13.86 23.80 -3.46
N GLY A 500 14.32 23.98 -4.71
CA GLY A 500 15.70 24.41 -5.00
C GLY A 500 16.76 23.30 -5.04
N VAL A 501 16.44 22.06 -4.67
CA VAL A 501 17.34 20.90 -4.84
C VAL A 501 17.02 20.23 -6.19
N ALA A 502 17.29 20.93 -7.29
CA ALA A 502 17.00 20.45 -8.65
C ALA A 502 18.11 19.49 -9.13
N GLY A 503 17.78 18.21 -9.36
CA GLY A 503 18.74 17.18 -9.82
C GLY A 503 18.27 15.74 -9.59
N GLN A 504 19.13 14.75 -9.89
CA GLN A 504 18.81 13.30 -9.91
C GLN A 504 18.49 12.64 -8.54
N ALA A 505 18.35 13.38 -7.43
CA ALA A 505 17.69 12.90 -6.21
C ALA A 505 17.20 14.06 -5.31
N GLY A 506 15.96 13.93 -4.83
CA GLY A 506 15.19 14.98 -4.15
C GLY A 506 15.32 15.00 -2.63
N GLY A 507 15.26 16.20 -2.07
CA GLY A 507 15.06 16.41 -0.65
C GLY A 507 13.57 16.43 -0.30
N VAL A 508 13.21 15.93 0.89
CA VAL A 508 11.83 15.97 1.40
C VAL A 508 11.79 16.47 2.84
N THR A 509 10.80 17.29 3.14
CA THR A 509 10.37 17.57 4.51
C THR A 509 9.36 16.51 4.92
N ILE A 510 9.64 15.80 6.01
CA ILE A 510 8.74 14.83 6.62
C ILE A 510 7.89 15.56 7.66
N ALA A 511 6.57 15.46 7.50
CA ALA A 511 5.65 16.09 8.44
C ALA A 511 5.74 15.42 9.82
N GLU A 512 5.46 16.20 10.87
CA GLU A 512 5.39 15.66 12.22
C GLU A 512 4.31 14.56 12.30
N PRO A 513 4.58 13.40 12.95
CA PRO A 513 3.57 12.36 13.09
C PRO A 513 2.34 12.87 13.82
N ALA A 514 1.15 12.60 13.26
CA ALA A 514 -0.09 12.96 13.91
C ALA A 514 -0.30 12.14 15.21
N GLY A 515 -0.52 12.83 16.33
CA GLY A 515 -1.03 12.23 17.57
C GLY A 515 -0.56 12.89 18.85
N THR A 516 -1.49 13.07 19.79
CA THR A 516 -1.26 13.77 21.07
C THR A 516 -0.11 13.17 21.89
N LEU A 517 0.01 11.84 21.94
CA LEU A 517 1.10 11.18 22.68
C LEU A 517 2.49 11.47 22.11
N GLU A 518 2.63 11.58 20.78
CA GLU A 518 3.91 11.94 20.16
C GLU A 518 4.29 13.38 20.54
N ALA A 519 3.33 14.30 20.45
CA ALA A 519 3.53 15.71 20.78
C ALA A 519 3.90 15.92 22.26
N LEU A 520 3.21 15.23 23.18
CA LEU A 520 3.51 15.28 24.61
C LEU A 520 4.90 14.72 24.93
N ASN A 521 5.26 13.56 24.39
CA ASN A 521 6.60 12.98 24.57
C ASN A 521 7.68 13.91 24.00
N ALA A 522 7.44 14.51 22.83
CA ALA A 522 8.36 15.46 22.22
C ALA A 522 8.53 16.73 23.05
N ALA A 523 7.45 17.25 23.65
CA ALA A 523 7.52 18.41 24.55
C ALA A 523 8.33 18.09 25.83
N PHE A 524 8.05 16.94 26.47
CA PHE A 524 8.78 16.50 27.66
C PHE A 524 10.28 16.34 27.39
N LEU A 525 10.64 15.62 26.33
CA LEU A 525 12.04 15.39 25.95
C LEU A 525 12.76 16.70 25.61
N ARG A 526 12.09 17.65 24.93
CA ARG A 526 12.66 18.97 24.65
C ARG A 526 13.02 19.70 25.95
N SER A 527 12.11 19.74 26.91
CA SER A 527 12.36 20.37 28.21
C SER A 527 13.50 19.68 28.97
N PHE A 528 13.49 18.34 29.00
CA PHE A 528 14.55 17.56 29.65
C PHE A 528 15.93 17.82 29.03
N LEU A 529 16.04 17.77 27.69
CA LEU A 529 17.30 18.03 27.00
C LEU A 529 17.78 19.46 27.23
N ARG A 530 16.87 20.44 27.21
CA ARG A 530 17.22 21.84 27.38
C ARG A 530 17.71 22.16 28.80
N VAL A 531 16.99 21.69 29.82
CA VAL A 531 17.29 22.03 31.22
C VAL A 531 18.38 21.13 31.79
N GLY A 532 18.35 19.84 31.49
CA GLY A 532 19.30 18.85 32.01
C GLY A 532 20.57 18.73 31.17
N PHE A 533 20.44 18.25 29.92
CA PHE A 533 21.61 17.91 29.09
C PHE A 533 22.38 19.15 28.62
N ARG A 534 21.71 20.09 27.95
CA ARG A 534 22.34 21.26 27.32
C ARG A 534 23.01 22.20 28.32
N SER A 535 22.52 22.25 29.57
CA SER A 535 23.11 23.05 30.64
C SER A 535 24.41 22.48 31.21
N LEU A 536 24.59 21.16 31.11
CA LEU A 536 25.74 20.43 31.70
C LEU A 536 26.80 20.03 30.67
N ILE A 537 26.54 20.27 29.38
CA ILE A 537 27.41 19.87 28.26
C ILE A 537 27.92 21.12 27.52
N GLY A 538 29.21 21.09 27.16
CA GLY A 538 29.94 22.22 26.59
C GLY A 538 30.56 23.17 27.65
N PRO A 539 31.08 24.32 27.23
CA PRO A 539 31.76 25.27 28.12
C PRO A 539 30.88 25.72 29.31
N PRO A 540 31.44 25.85 30.53
CA PRO A 540 32.87 25.79 30.86
C PRO A 540 33.43 24.37 31.17
N PHE A 541 32.63 23.31 31.04
CA PHE A 541 33.03 21.97 31.47
C PHE A 541 34.06 21.32 30.54
N GLY A 542 35.04 20.60 31.12
CA GLY A 542 36.03 19.81 30.39
C GLY A 542 35.51 18.42 29.96
N ALA A 543 36.27 17.73 29.09
CA ALA A 543 35.85 16.47 28.49
C ALA A 543 35.53 15.36 29.51
N SER A 544 36.31 15.24 30.59
CA SER A 544 36.10 14.23 31.63
C SER A 544 34.74 14.36 32.34
N VAL A 545 34.34 15.59 32.68
CA VAL A 545 33.05 15.90 33.30
C VAL A 545 31.91 15.59 32.32
N GLN A 546 32.04 16.06 31.08
CA GLN A 546 31.02 15.81 30.05
C GLN A 546 30.82 14.30 29.80
N ARG A 547 31.90 13.51 29.72
CA ARG A 547 31.83 12.05 29.57
C ARG A 547 31.14 11.36 30.75
N ARG A 548 31.40 11.80 32.00
CA ARG A 548 30.71 11.27 33.19
C ARG A 548 29.21 11.55 33.16
N VAL A 549 28.81 12.77 32.81
CA VAL A 549 27.40 13.15 32.67
C VAL A 549 26.70 12.26 31.63
N VAL A 550 27.30 12.11 30.45
CA VAL A 550 26.74 11.26 29.37
C VAL A 550 26.69 9.79 29.78
N GLY A 551 27.72 9.28 30.47
CA GLY A 551 27.74 7.92 31.01
C GLY A 551 26.58 7.64 31.97
N LEU A 552 26.28 8.58 32.88
CA LEU A 552 25.16 8.48 33.82
C LEU A 552 23.80 8.53 33.11
N MET A 553 23.69 9.25 31.99
CA MET A 553 22.45 9.39 31.23
C MET A 553 22.22 8.26 30.21
N SER A 554 23.25 7.52 29.82
CA SER A 554 23.17 6.46 28.80
C SER A 554 22.06 5.41 29.04
N PRO A 555 21.76 4.97 30.28
CA PRO A 555 20.66 4.03 30.54
C PRO A 555 19.27 4.55 30.16
N LEU A 556 19.07 5.87 30.08
CA LEU A 556 17.81 6.50 29.66
C LEU A 556 17.54 6.34 28.15
N MET A 557 18.51 5.85 27.39
CA MET A 557 18.41 5.60 25.95
C MET A 557 18.56 4.10 25.65
N PRO A 558 17.61 3.26 26.08
CA PRO A 558 17.74 1.82 25.93
C PRO A 558 17.70 1.40 24.46
N GLY A 559 18.54 0.42 24.13
CA GLY A 559 18.46 -0.33 22.89
C GLY A 559 17.20 -1.20 22.82
N VAL A 560 17.08 -1.97 21.74
CA VAL A 560 16.01 -2.95 21.56
C VAL A 560 16.52 -4.38 21.70
N GLY A 561 15.61 -5.29 22.07
CA GLY A 561 15.83 -6.73 21.97
C GLY A 561 15.79 -7.23 20.51
N GLY A 562 16.02 -8.54 20.33
CA GLY A 562 16.09 -9.16 19.00
C GLY A 562 17.48 -9.13 18.36
N VAL A 563 18.49 -8.68 19.11
CA VAL A 563 19.89 -8.63 18.70
C VAL A 563 20.79 -9.35 19.72
N ILE A 564 21.98 -9.73 19.28
CA ILE A 564 23.12 -10.14 20.12
C ILE A 564 24.17 -9.04 20.08
N ARG A 565 24.93 -8.91 21.18
CA ARG A 565 26.03 -7.94 21.28
C ARG A 565 27.25 -8.64 21.81
N TYR A 566 28.39 -8.41 21.18
CA TYR A 566 29.68 -8.92 21.62
C TYR A 566 30.77 -7.90 21.25
N ARG A 567 31.95 -8.05 21.86
CA ARG A 567 33.09 -7.17 21.60
C ARG A 567 34.18 -7.92 20.87
N ARG A 568 34.85 -7.24 19.95
CA ARG A 568 36.04 -7.73 19.27
C ARG A 568 36.91 -6.55 18.80
N PRO A 569 38.23 -6.74 18.63
CA PRO A 569 39.07 -5.74 18.00
C PRO A 569 38.80 -5.69 16.47
N ALA A 570 38.75 -4.47 15.92
CA ALA A 570 38.68 -4.20 14.49
C ALA A 570 39.90 -3.36 14.10
N GLY A 571 40.95 -4.02 13.56
CA GLY A 571 42.22 -3.34 13.26
C GLY A 571 42.91 -2.76 14.51
N GLY A 572 42.80 -3.44 15.65
CA GLY A 572 43.32 -2.97 16.94
C GLY A 572 42.37 -2.06 17.73
N VAL A 573 41.28 -1.58 17.13
CA VAL A 573 40.29 -0.72 17.80
C VAL A 573 39.22 -1.57 18.50
N PRO A 574 38.99 -1.42 19.82
CA PRO A 574 37.89 -2.10 20.50
C PRO A 574 36.56 -1.78 19.84
N THR A 575 35.80 -2.79 19.42
CA THR A 575 34.56 -2.60 18.66
C THR A 575 33.43 -3.43 19.27
N GLU A 576 32.28 -2.80 19.51
CA GLU A 576 31.03 -3.52 19.84
C GLU A 576 30.34 -3.89 18.52
N VAL A 577 30.07 -5.18 18.33
CA VAL A 577 29.30 -5.68 17.19
C VAL A 577 27.89 -6.01 17.68
N VAL A 578 26.90 -5.42 17.01
CA VAL A 578 25.49 -5.64 17.27
C VAL A 578 24.89 -6.39 16.08
N ALA A 579 24.59 -7.67 16.25
CA ALA A 579 24.08 -8.52 15.18
C ALA A 579 22.62 -8.93 15.43
N PRO A 580 21.78 -9.10 14.39
CA PRO A 580 20.42 -9.63 14.56
C PRO A 580 20.44 -11.08 15.07
N ARG A 581 19.46 -11.46 15.89
CA ARG A 581 19.34 -12.85 16.42
C ARG A 581 18.98 -13.89 15.35
N ARG A 582 18.34 -13.47 14.26
CA ARG A 582 17.89 -14.31 13.16
C ARG A 582 18.10 -13.55 11.86
N GLY A 583 18.84 -14.13 10.91
CA GLY A 583 19.14 -13.55 9.60
C GLY A 583 20.51 -13.98 9.09
N ASP A 584 20.65 -14.05 7.76
CA ASP A 584 21.97 -14.02 7.10
C ASP A 584 22.41 -12.55 7.12
N THR A 585 23.57 -12.25 7.71
CA THR A 585 23.99 -10.85 7.90
C THR A 585 24.21 -10.17 6.57
N GLY A 586 24.62 -10.90 5.52
CA GLY A 586 24.70 -10.47 4.11
C GLY A 586 25.66 -9.31 3.83
N GLY A 587 25.57 -8.22 4.59
CA GLY A 587 26.40 -7.03 4.66
C GLY A 587 26.53 -6.48 6.10
N ALA A 588 27.27 -5.38 6.25
CA ALA A 588 27.59 -4.78 7.53
C ALA A 588 27.42 -3.26 7.52
N ILE A 589 27.09 -2.68 8.68
CA ILE A 589 27.05 -1.23 8.89
C ILE A 589 28.21 -0.86 9.81
N LEU A 590 29.14 -0.02 9.34
CA LEU A 590 30.13 0.62 10.20
C LEU A 590 29.52 1.91 10.75
N TYR A 591 29.16 1.93 12.03
CA TYR A 591 28.51 3.06 12.67
C TYR A 591 29.50 3.85 13.53
N LEU A 592 29.76 5.09 13.16
CA LEU A 592 30.63 6.03 13.87
C LEU A 592 29.75 6.95 14.72
N HIS A 593 29.92 6.85 16.04
CA HIS A 593 29.06 7.55 16.99
C HIS A 593 29.31 9.06 17.02
N GLY A 594 28.29 9.84 17.39
CA GLY A 594 28.42 11.28 17.59
C GLY A 594 29.05 11.67 18.92
N GLY A 595 28.97 12.97 19.24
CA GLY A 595 29.48 13.54 20.50
C GLY A 595 30.58 14.59 20.34
N ALA A 596 30.49 15.43 19.30
CA ALA A 596 31.43 16.53 19.05
C ALA A 596 32.92 16.11 19.08
N PHE A 597 33.22 14.88 18.63
CA PHE A 597 34.54 14.23 18.64
C PHE A 597 35.18 14.01 20.02
N CYS A 598 34.51 14.40 21.11
CA CYS A 598 35.08 14.41 22.45
C CYS A 598 34.33 13.54 23.46
N LEU A 599 33.11 13.11 23.14
CA LEU A 599 32.32 12.17 23.93
C LEU A 599 31.57 11.19 23.01
N GLY A 600 30.85 10.26 23.63
CA GLY A 600 30.21 9.15 22.94
C GLY A 600 30.97 7.85 23.16
N SER A 601 30.30 6.75 22.85
CA SER A 601 30.83 5.39 22.93
C SER A 601 29.83 4.43 22.29
N PRO A 602 30.19 3.17 22.03
CA PRO A 602 29.24 2.16 21.59
C PRO A 602 28.03 2.02 22.52
N GLY A 603 28.23 2.18 23.84
CA GLY A 603 27.18 2.08 24.85
C GLY A 603 26.12 3.19 24.75
N THR A 604 26.56 4.43 24.53
CA THR A 604 25.67 5.60 24.47
C THR A 604 24.76 5.62 23.25
N HIS A 605 25.14 4.91 22.17
CA HIS A 605 24.41 4.88 20.89
C HIS A 605 23.59 3.59 20.69
N ARG A 606 23.44 2.76 21.72
CA ARG A 606 22.69 1.50 21.63
C ARG A 606 21.24 1.67 21.20
N SER A 607 20.59 2.81 21.50
CA SER A 607 19.22 3.09 21.03
C SER A 607 19.11 3.13 19.51
N VAL A 608 20.17 3.54 18.81
CA VAL A 608 20.28 3.60 17.36
C VAL A 608 20.80 2.28 16.79
N THR A 609 21.97 1.82 17.26
CA THR A 609 22.70 0.70 16.63
C THR A 609 21.95 -0.62 16.74
N THR A 610 21.30 -0.89 17.88
CA THR A 610 20.44 -2.09 18.04
C THR A 610 19.21 -2.08 17.14
N ARG A 611 18.66 -0.89 16.83
CA ARG A 611 17.53 -0.76 15.90
C ARG A 611 18.00 -0.91 14.46
N LEU A 612 19.10 -0.27 14.07
CA LEU A 612 19.68 -0.45 12.74
C LEU A 612 19.95 -1.93 12.47
N ALA A 613 20.56 -2.66 13.41
CA ALA A 613 20.81 -4.09 13.27
C ALA A 613 19.52 -4.89 13.10
N ARG A 614 18.53 -4.67 13.98
CA ARG A 614 17.25 -5.40 13.93
C ARG A 614 16.45 -5.12 12.65
N GLU A 615 16.38 -3.86 12.23
CA GLU A 615 15.50 -3.43 11.14
C GLU A 615 16.12 -3.63 9.75
N SER A 616 17.45 -3.59 9.63
CA SER A 616 18.16 -3.86 8.37
C SER A 616 18.42 -5.35 8.16
N GLY A 617 18.53 -6.12 9.26
CA GLY A 617 19.03 -7.50 9.21
C GLY A 617 20.54 -7.59 9.03
N MET A 618 21.26 -6.47 9.11
CA MET A 618 22.72 -6.38 8.99
C MET A 618 23.35 -6.31 10.38
N GLU A 619 24.59 -6.73 10.52
CA GLU A 619 25.37 -6.42 11.72
C GLU A 619 25.85 -4.97 11.73
N VAL A 620 25.95 -4.39 12.92
CA VAL A 620 26.40 -3.02 13.12
C VAL A 620 27.67 -3.03 13.96
N TRP A 621 28.76 -2.60 13.35
CA TRP A 621 30.09 -2.45 13.96
C TRP A 621 30.25 -1.04 14.49
N VAL A 622 30.47 -0.92 15.79
CA VAL A 622 30.57 0.36 16.48
C VAL A 622 31.95 0.45 17.14
N PRO A 623 32.96 1.00 16.46
CA PRO A 623 34.28 1.17 17.05
C PRO A 623 34.24 2.18 18.19
N ASP A 624 34.91 1.86 19.30
CA ASP A 624 35.19 2.74 20.43
C ASP A 624 36.45 3.56 20.08
N TYR A 625 36.33 4.41 19.06
CA TYR A 625 37.44 5.12 18.47
C TYR A 625 37.99 6.19 19.42
N ARG A 626 39.26 6.54 19.27
CA ARG A 626 39.96 7.50 20.13
C ARG A 626 39.34 8.91 20.03
N LEU A 627 39.10 9.52 21.19
CA LEU A 627 38.43 10.81 21.32
C LEU A 627 39.38 11.96 21.61
N ALA A 628 39.01 13.15 21.17
CA ALA A 628 39.64 14.40 21.54
C ALA A 628 39.21 14.83 22.97
N PRO A 629 40.00 15.64 23.70
CA PRO A 629 41.29 16.23 23.28
C PRO A 629 42.51 15.31 23.40
N GLU A 630 42.39 14.14 24.04
CA GLU A 630 43.54 13.25 24.28
C GLU A 630 44.13 12.70 22.98
N HIS A 631 43.27 12.53 21.97
CA HIS A 631 43.65 12.05 20.65
C HIS A 631 43.03 12.95 19.57
N PRO A 632 43.68 14.08 19.23
CA PRO A 632 43.21 14.95 18.16
C PRO A 632 43.32 14.27 16.79
N HIS A 633 42.73 14.89 15.77
CA HIS A 633 42.80 14.49 14.38
C HIS A 633 44.26 14.25 13.94
N PRO A 634 44.56 13.13 13.24
CA PRO A 634 43.64 12.21 12.57
C PRO A 634 43.24 10.95 13.36
N ALA A 635 43.48 10.86 14.67
CA ALA A 635 43.36 9.60 15.42
C ALA A 635 42.01 8.86 15.22
N ALA A 636 40.88 9.57 15.33
CA ALA A 636 39.55 8.99 15.10
C ALA A 636 39.34 8.51 13.65
N LEU A 637 39.93 9.20 12.66
CA LEU A 637 39.86 8.82 11.25
C LEU A 637 40.71 7.58 10.97
N ASP A 638 41.89 7.49 11.56
CA ASP A 638 42.74 6.31 11.47
C ASP A 638 42.04 5.07 12.07
N ASP A 639 41.36 5.24 13.20
CA ASP A 639 40.59 4.16 13.83
C ASP A 639 39.39 3.74 12.96
N ALA A 640 38.71 4.68 12.31
CA ALA A 640 37.62 4.39 11.37
C ALA A 640 38.12 3.64 10.12
N LEU A 641 39.29 4.03 9.58
CA LEU A 641 39.96 3.33 8.47
C LEU A 641 40.37 1.91 8.87
N ALA A 642 40.93 1.74 10.06
CA ALA A 642 41.29 0.43 10.60
C ALA A 642 40.06 -0.48 10.77
N ALA A 643 38.94 0.05 11.26
CA ALA A 643 37.69 -0.67 11.37
C ALA A 643 37.11 -1.07 10.01
N TYR A 644 37.14 -0.18 9.01
CA TYR A 644 36.71 -0.48 7.64
C TYR A 644 37.58 -1.57 6.99
N ALA A 645 38.91 -1.46 7.13
CA ALA A 645 39.84 -2.49 6.65
C ALA A 645 39.59 -3.84 7.32
N ALA A 646 39.28 -3.85 8.62
CA ALA A 646 38.97 -5.07 9.36
C ALA A 646 37.66 -5.74 8.91
N LEU A 647 36.63 -4.96 8.57
CA LEU A 647 35.40 -5.47 7.95
C LEU A 647 35.70 -6.17 6.62
N ARG A 648 36.51 -5.52 5.76
CA ARG A 648 36.93 -6.11 4.49
C ARG A 648 37.74 -7.39 4.67
N ALA A 649 38.68 -7.39 5.62
CA ALA A 649 39.50 -8.56 5.93
C ALA A 649 38.68 -9.76 6.45
N GLN A 650 37.47 -9.53 6.97
CA GLN A 650 36.54 -10.58 7.42
C GLN A 650 35.60 -11.07 6.32
N GLY A 651 35.81 -10.64 5.08
CA GLY A 651 35.05 -11.13 3.93
C GLY A 651 33.83 -10.28 3.56
N HIS A 652 33.60 -9.14 4.22
CA HIS A 652 32.58 -8.20 3.76
C HIS A 652 33.06 -7.50 2.50
N ALA A 653 32.42 -7.81 1.36
CA ALA A 653 32.64 -7.09 0.13
C ALA A 653 32.28 -5.60 0.32
N PRO A 654 33.04 -4.65 -0.25
CA PRO A 654 32.79 -3.21 -0.12
C PRO A 654 31.35 -2.81 -0.51
N GLU A 655 30.79 -3.46 -1.53
CA GLU A 655 29.43 -3.26 -2.03
C GLU A 655 28.35 -3.81 -1.07
N ARG A 656 28.76 -4.36 0.06
CA ARG A 656 27.89 -4.82 1.15
C ARG A 656 28.19 -4.12 2.48
N ILE A 657 29.08 -3.13 2.49
CA ILE A 657 29.37 -2.31 3.66
C ILE A 657 28.66 -0.96 3.50
N VAL A 658 27.95 -0.52 4.53
CA VAL A 658 27.38 0.83 4.61
C VAL A 658 28.07 1.57 5.76
N VAL A 659 28.52 2.79 5.52
CA VAL A 659 29.12 3.62 6.58
C VAL A 659 28.07 4.60 7.07
N ALA A 660 27.90 4.69 8.38
CA ALA A 660 26.89 5.50 9.03
C ALA A 660 27.47 6.30 10.19
N GLY A 661 26.86 7.43 10.51
CA GLY A 661 27.19 8.15 11.73
C GLY A 661 26.30 9.34 11.99
N ASP A 662 26.29 9.80 13.24
CA ASP A 662 25.54 10.97 13.67
C ASP A 662 26.45 12.11 14.13
N SER A 663 26.04 13.35 13.89
CA SER A 663 26.77 14.55 14.32
C SER A 663 28.24 14.53 13.86
N ALA A 664 29.18 14.59 14.79
CA ALA A 664 30.61 14.39 14.55
C ALA A 664 30.95 13.04 13.90
N GLY A 665 30.25 11.95 14.25
CA GLY A 665 30.41 10.64 13.62
C GLY A 665 29.91 10.62 12.17
N GLY A 666 28.88 11.42 11.85
CA GLY A 666 28.45 11.64 10.47
C GLY A 666 29.50 12.38 9.64
N ALA A 667 30.16 13.38 10.23
CA ALA A 667 31.30 14.03 9.61
C ALA A 667 32.47 13.05 9.39
N LEU A 668 32.76 12.22 10.39
CA LEU A 668 33.81 11.20 10.32
C LEU A 668 33.51 10.14 9.25
N ALA A 669 32.25 9.74 9.08
CA ALA A 669 31.80 8.82 8.03
C ALA A 669 32.07 9.40 6.63
N LEU A 670 31.79 10.69 6.43
CA LEU A 670 32.08 11.38 5.19
C LEU A 670 33.60 11.51 4.96
N SER A 671 34.37 11.88 5.99
CA SER A 671 35.84 11.93 5.94
C SER A 671 36.46 10.57 5.63
N LEU A 672 35.92 9.48 6.18
CA LEU A 672 36.35 8.11 5.85
C LEU A 672 36.17 7.83 4.36
N ALA A 673 35.02 8.15 3.79
CA ALA A 673 34.77 7.94 2.36
C ALA A 673 35.72 8.77 1.48
N ILE A 674 35.95 10.03 1.84
CA ILE A 674 36.91 10.91 1.15
C ILE A 674 38.34 10.33 1.23
N ALA A 675 38.75 9.83 2.40
CA ALA A 675 40.06 9.20 2.60
C ALA A 675 40.22 7.91 1.79
N LEU A 676 39.19 7.04 1.77
CA LEU A 676 39.18 5.83 0.94
C LEU A 676 39.36 6.17 -0.55
N ARG A 677 38.65 7.18 -1.04
CA ARG A 677 38.84 7.69 -2.42
C ARG A 677 40.28 8.15 -2.67
N GLY A 678 40.81 8.97 -1.77
CA GLY A 678 42.16 9.52 -1.89
C GLY A 678 43.25 8.44 -1.89
N ARG A 679 42.98 7.29 -1.26
CA ARG A 679 43.85 6.11 -1.21
C ARG A 679 43.62 5.13 -2.37
N GLY A 680 42.65 5.37 -3.25
CA GLY A 680 42.27 4.43 -4.30
C GLY A 680 41.62 3.14 -3.77
N GLU A 681 41.09 3.16 -2.55
CA GLU A 681 40.42 2.02 -1.95
C GLU A 681 38.97 1.86 -2.43
N ARG A 682 38.46 0.63 -2.36
CA ARG A 682 37.07 0.33 -2.75
C ARG A 682 36.09 1.00 -1.78
N MET A 683 35.12 1.72 -2.33
CA MET A 683 34.10 2.45 -1.59
C MET A 683 33.06 1.53 -0.93
N PRO A 684 32.46 1.96 0.20
CA PRO A 684 31.26 1.32 0.72
C PRO A 684 30.08 1.49 -0.25
N ALA A 685 29.05 0.66 -0.12
CA ALA A 685 27.84 0.74 -0.92
C ALA A 685 27.07 2.06 -0.77
N ALA A 686 27.06 2.65 0.43
CA ALA A 686 26.33 3.88 0.72
C ALA A 686 26.80 4.59 2.01
N LEU A 687 26.40 5.86 2.16
CA LEU A 687 26.57 6.66 3.38
C LEU A 687 25.23 7.00 4.04
N MET A 688 25.18 6.91 5.37
CA MET A 688 24.02 7.29 6.19
C MET A 688 24.44 8.35 7.21
N LEU A 689 24.06 9.60 6.97
CA LEU A 689 24.52 10.74 7.75
C LEU A 689 23.36 11.33 8.55
N ILE A 690 23.48 11.37 9.88
CA ILE A 690 22.46 11.97 10.76
C ILE A 690 23.01 13.29 11.29
N SER A 691 22.36 14.41 10.96
CA SER A 691 22.71 15.74 11.45
C SER A 691 24.23 16.04 11.40
N PRO A 692 24.95 15.77 10.29
CA PRO A 692 26.42 15.79 10.28
C PRO A 692 26.97 17.21 10.49
N VAL A 693 28.08 17.32 11.24
CA VAL A 693 28.86 18.56 11.39
C VAL A 693 29.88 18.65 10.26
N THR A 694 29.53 19.24 9.12
CA THR A 694 30.41 19.23 7.93
C THR A 694 31.14 20.53 7.67
N ASP A 695 30.69 21.63 8.29
CA ASP A 695 31.32 22.94 8.20
C ASP A 695 32.16 23.23 9.45
N ALA A 696 33.49 23.11 9.31
CA ALA A 696 34.44 23.38 10.39
C ALA A 696 34.46 24.86 10.82
N THR A 697 33.99 25.78 9.99
CA THR A 697 33.93 27.22 10.28
C THR A 697 32.67 27.62 11.05
N LEU A 698 31.68 26.71 11.15
CA LEU A 698 30.39 26.98 11.78
C LEU A 698 29.71 28.23 11.19
N SER A 699 29.74 28.37 9.87
CA SER A 699 29.19 29.52 9.13
C SER A 699 27.70 29.39 8.78
N GLY A 700 27.11 28.20 8.96
CA GLY A 700 25.72 27.93 8.61
C GLY A 700 24.71 28.83 9.32
N ALA A 701 23.77 29.44 8.57
CA ALA A 701 22.80 30.39 9.10
C ALA A 701 21.89 29.84 10.22
N THR A 702 21.70 28.51 10.28
CA THR A 702 20.88 27.86 11.33
C THR A 702 21.58 27.81 12.69
N LEU A 703 22.90 28.03 12.75
CA LEU A 703 23.61 28.18 14.02
C LEU A 703 23.13 29.38 14.84
N SER A 704 22.75 30.47 14.18
CA SER A 704 22.14 31.63 14.83
C SER A 704 20.61 31.52 14.86
N THR A 705 19.97 31.30 13.72
CA THR A 705 18.51 31.36 13.60
C THR A 705 17.77 30.23 14.34
N ARG A 706 18.43 29.10 14.63
CA ARG A 706 17.87 27.98 15.41
C ARG A 706 18.51 27.80 16.79
N ALA A 707 19.36 28.73 17.23
CA ALA A 707 20.10 28.63 18.50
C ALA A 707 19.21 28.36 19.73
N ASN A 708 18.01 28.96 19.73
CA ASN A 708 17.00 28.82 20.80
C ASN A 708 16.01 27.68 20.56
N ALA A 709 15.92 27.17 19.32
CA ALA A 709 15.03 26.07 18.97
C ALA A 709 15.65 24.73 19.39
N ASP A 710 16.94 24.55 19.16
CA ASP A 710 17.66 23.31 19.46
C ASP A 710 17.70 23.08 20.99
N PRO A 711 17.13 22.00 21.54
CA PRO A 711 17.17 21.70 22.96
C PRO A 711 18.49 21.03 23.38
N MET A 712 19.35 20.56 22.45
CA MET A 712 20.48 19.69 22.77
C MET A 712 21.83 20.35 22.53
N ILE A 713 22.09 20.88 21.34
CA ILE A 713 23.40 21.45 20.99
C ILE A 713 23.37 22.98 20.93
N ARG A 714 24.53 23.59 21.21
CA ARG A 714 24.77 25.03 21.14
C ARG A 714 26.12 25.31 20.48
N ARG A 715 26.25 26.46 19.82
CA ARG A 715 27.47 26.88 19.10
C ARG A 715 28.75 26.69 19.93
N GLY A 716 28.77 27.17 21.17
CA GLY A 716 29.96 27.07 22.02
C GLY A 716 30.41 25.62 22.32
N TRP A 717 29.51 24.64 22.30
CA TRP A 717 29.91 23.24 22.44
C TRP A 717 30.54 22.69 21.16
N LEU A 718 29.99 23.05 19.99
CA LEU A 718 30.59 22.69 18.70
C LEU A 718 31.99 23.32 18.53
N GLU A 719 32.15 24.60 18.89
CA GLU A 719 33.45 25.30 18.86
C GLU A 719 34.48 24.64 19.78
N GLN A 720 34.06 24.20 20.97
CA GLN A 720 34.93 23.47 21.90
C GLN A 720 35.34 22.11 21.31
N GLY A 721 34.38 21.34 20.80
CA GLY A 721 34.63 20.02 20.21
C GLY A 721 35.54 20.07 18.98
N LEU A 722 35.28 20.99 18.04
CA LEU A 722 36.12 21.18 16.86
C LEU A 722 37.53 21.64 17.22
N ARG A 723 37.69 22.54 18.19
CA ARG A 723 39.01 22.96 18.68
C ARG A 723 39.79 21.80 19.27
N TRP A 724 39.17 20.97 20.10
CA TRP A 724 39.79 19.77 20.64
C TRP A 724 40.12 18.76 19.54
N TYR A 725 39.23 18.61 18.55
CA TYR A 725 39.43 17.69 17.44
C TYR A 725 40.61 18.10 16.55
N HIS A 726 40.74 19.38 16.19
CA HIS A 726 41.83 19.85 15.34
C HIS A 726 43.16 20.05 16.10
N GLY A 727 43.11 20.22 17.42
CA GLY A 727 44.28 20.48 18.25
C GLY A 727 44.85 21.88 18.02
N GLU A 728 46.18 22.01 18.14
CA GLU A 728 46.90 23.29 17.95
C GLU A 728 47.11 23.68 16.48
N LYS A 729 46.87 22.75 15.55
CA LYS A 729 46.91 23.05 14.12
C LYS A 729 45.64 23.82 13.75
N PRO A 730 45.74 24.91 12.95
CA PRO A 730 44.54 25.55 12.40
C PRO A 730 43.67 24.47 11.79
N ALA A 731 42.35 24.49 12.05
CA ALA A 731 41.43 23.62 11.34
C ALA A 731 41.83 23.67 9.86
N ALA A 732 42.19 22.52 9.27
CA ALA A 732 42.52 22.49 7.86
C ALA A 732 41.42 23.25 7.15
N SER A 733 41.78 24.24 6.34
CA SER A 733 40.88 25.23 5.72
C SER A 733 39.84 24.62 4.77
N HIS A 734 39.68 23.30 4.78
CA HIS A 734 38.88 22.49 3.89
C HIS A 734 38.21 21.40 4.73
N GLY A 735 37.01 21.68 5.26
CA GLY A 735 36.16 20.67 5.86
C GLY A 735 35.63 19.68 4.81
N PRO A 736 34.92 18.62 5.21
CA PRO A 736 34.27 17.72 4.27
C PRO A 736 33.35 18.43 3.27
N LEU A 737 32.75 19.56 3.66
CA LEU A 737 31.90 20.38 2.81
C LEU A 737 32.67 21.10 1.69
N ASP A 738 33.94 21.44 1.91
CA ASP A 738 34.79 22.18 0.96
C ASP A 738 35.53 21.26 -0.01
N THR A 739 35.35 19.94 0.13
CA THR A 739 36.01 18.92 -0.69
C THR A 739 35.13 18.52 -1.86
N ASN A 740 35.70 18.29 -3.04
CA ASN A 740 34.96 17.71 -4.17
C ASN A 740 34.41 16.33 -3.77
N LEU A 741 33.10 16.10 -3.94
CA LEU A 741 32.41 14.86 -3.55
C LEU A 741 32.23 13.87 -4.71
N ARG A 742 32.70 14.17 -5.92
CA ARG A 742 32.59 13.26 -7.07
C ARG A 742 33.12 11.85 -6.72
N ASP A 743 32.44 10.84 -7.26
CA ASP A 743 32.73 9.40 -7.08
C ASP A 743 32.53 8.88 -5.64
N LEU A 744 31.96 9.70 -4.73
CA LEU A 744 31.46 9.18 -3.47
C LEU A 744 30.19 8.33 -3.68
N PRO A 745 29.96 7.33 -2.82
CA PRO A 745 28.77 6.47 -2.91
C PRO A 745 27.48 7.25 -2.59
N PRO A 746 26.30 6.71 -2.99
CA PRO A 746 25.02 7.35 -2.70
C PRO A 746 24.83 7.57 -1.20
N MET A 747 24.18 8.67 -0.83
CA MET A 747 24.02 9.05 0.57
C MET A 747 22.59 9.42 0.95
N LEU A 748 22.22 9.09 2.19
CA LEU A 748 20.99 9.53 2.86
C LEU A 748 21.36 10.40 4.05
N ILE A 749 20.89 11.64 4.03
CA ILE A 749 21.07 12.63 5.09
C ILE A 749 19.73 12.81 5.83
N GLN A 750 19.73 12.70 7.16
CA GLN A 750 18.57 13.00 8.00
C GLN A 750 18.89 14.13 8.98
N VAL A 751 17.98 15.09 9.09
CA VAL A 751 18.17 16.28 9.92
C VAL A 751 16.81 16.75 10.47
N GLY A 752 16.79 17.37 11.65
CA GLY A 752 15.60 18.05 12.19
C GLY A 752 15.46 19.48 11.65
N ASP A 753 14.25 20.02 11.60
CA ASP A 753 14.04 21.43 11.22
C ASP A 753 14.31 22.44 12.35
N GLN A 754 14.38 21.97 13.61
CA GLN A 754 14.64 22.77 14.80
C GLN A 754 16.11 22.70 15.27
N GLU A 755 17.01 22.10 14.49
CA GLU A 755 18.41 21.96 14.88
C GLU A 755 19.34 23.02 14.26
N VAL A 756 20.45 23.29 14.93
CA VAL A 756 21.43 24.29 14.47
C VAL A 756 22.24 23.83 13.25
N LEU A 757 22.36 22.52 12.99
CA LEU A 757 23.10 21.94 11.85
C LEU A 757 22.24 21.71 10.60
N LEU A 758 21.01 22.24 10.58
CA LEU A 758 20.15 22.15 9.39
C LEU A 758 20.84 22.71 8.13
N SER A 759 21.54 23.84 8.26
CA SER A 759 22.30 24.46 7.15
C SER A 759 23.42 23.56 6.63
N ASP A 760 24.12 22.85 7.51
CA ASP A 760 25.19 21.92 7.10
C ASP A 760 24.62 20.78 6.26
N SER A 761 23.49 20.21 6.69
CA SER A 761 22.82 19.13 5.96
C SER A 761 22.25 19.59 4.61
N LEU A 762 21.66 20.79 4.54
CA LEU A 762 21.15 21.38 3.30
C LEU A 762 22.29 21.65 2.30
N ARG A 763 23.35 22.33 2.75
CA ARG A 763 24.52 22.65 1.92
C ARG A 763 25.24 21.39 1.46
N LEU A 764 25.38 20.38 2.32
CA LEU A 764 25.99 19.09 1.94
C LEU A 764 25.17 18.39 0.86
N ALA A 765 23.84 18.37 0.98
CA ALA A 765 22.99 17.76 -0.03
C ALA A 765 23.07 18.48 -1.37
N GLU A 766 23.06 19.82 -1.35
CA GLU A 766 23.24 20.66 -2.54
C GLU A 766 24.60 20.42 -3.20
N HIS A 767 25.68 20.41 -2.41
CA HIS A 767 27.04 20.17 -2.89
C HIS A 767 27.24 18.75 -3.45
N ALA A 768 26.71 17.73 -2.79
CA ALA A 768 26.74 16.35 -3.26
C ALA A 768 26.04 16.21 -4.63
N ASN A 769 24.87 16.83 -4.77
CA ASN A 769 24.13 16.85 -6.03
C ASN A 769 24.88 17.62 -7.13
N ALA A 770 25.47 18.78 -6.81
CA ALA A 770 26.30 19.55 -7.75
C ALA A 770 27.54 18.75 -8.21
N CYS A 771 28.07 17.88 -7.36
CA CYS A 771 29.16 16.96 -7.69
C CYS A 771 28.71 15.70 -8.48
N GLY A 772 27.41 15.51 -8.70
CA GLY A 772 26.84 14.33 -9.37
C GLY A 772 26.66 13.10 -8.47
N VAL A 773 26.75 13.27 -7.14
CA VAL A 773 26.51 12.19 -6.17
C VAL A 773 25.02 12.11 -5.86
N ARG A 774 24.45 10.90 -5.92
CA ARG A 774 23.06 10.67 -5.57
C ARG A 774 22.84 10.89 -4.06
N CYS A 775 22.23 12.02 -3.70
CA CYS A 775 21.94 12.38 -2.32
C CYS A 775 20.45 12.47 -2.04
N THR A 776 19.96 11.80 -1.00
CA THR A 776 18.59 11.96 -0.49
C THR A 776 18.64 12.70 0.84
N LEU A 777 17.90 13.80 0.96
CA LEU A 777 17.80 14.58 2.20
C LEU A 777 16.41 14.45 2.82
N GLU A 778 16.34 14.14 4.12
CA GLU A 778 15.10 14.18 4.89
C GLU A 778 15.19 15.19 6.03
N VAL A 779 14.37 16.24 5.95
CA VAL A 779 14.19 17.23 7.02
C VAL A 779 12.97 16.83 7.84
N HIS A 780 13.12 16.55 9.12
CA HIS A 780 12.04 16.09 10.00
C HIS A 780 11.45 17.25 10.79
N THR A 781 10.16 17.53 10.53
CA THR A 781 9.43 18.67 11.14
C THR A 781 9.24 18.47 12.65
N GLY A 782 9.47 19.53 13.42
CA GLY A 782 9.36 19.54 14.87
C GLY A 782 10.45 18.76 15.60
N ARG A 783 11.56 18.43 14.94
CA ARG A 783 12.64 17.58 15.49
C ARG A 783 13.94 18.33 15.63
N TRP A 784 14.73 17.90 16.60
CA TRP A 784 16.00 18.48 17.01
C TRP A 784 17.20 17.61 16.63
N HIS A 785 18.40 18.09 16.95
CA HIS A 785 19.66 17.42 16.66
C HIS A 785 19.66 15.97 17.17
N VAL A 786 19.93 15.01 16.26
CA VAL A 786 20.00 13.57 16.53
C VAL A 786 18.78 13.04 17.33
N PHE A 787 17.58 13.48 16.98
CA PHE A 787 16.33 13.00 17.61
C PHE A 787 16.14 11.47 17.50
N GLN A 788 16.90 10.80 16.63
CA GLN A 788 16.96 9.35 16.44
C GLN A 788 17.34 8.61 17.73
N LEU A 789 18.17 9.23 18.60
CA LEU A 789 18.56 8.63 19.88
C LEU A 789 17.35 8.38 20.81
N GLN A 790 16.25 9.13 20.63
CA GLN A 790 15.03 9.02 21.43
C GLN A 790 13.99 8.04 20.82
N ALA A 791 14.39 7.10 19.96
CA ALA A 791 13.51 6.11 19.31
C ALA A 791 12.75 5.16 20.24
N PHE A 792 13.12 5.12 21.52
CA PHE A 792 12.31 4.49 22.57
C PHE A 792 10.99 5.25 22.80
N TYR A 793 11.07 6.58 22.89
CA TYR A 793 9.96 7.47 23.27
C TYR A 793 9.19 8.02 22.06
N LEU A 794 9.86 8.21 20.92
CA LEU A 794 9.32 8.89 19.74
C LEU A 794 9.11 7.92 18.57
N ARG A 795 7.92 7.98 17.97
CA ARG A 795 7.59 7.22 16.76
C ARG A 795 8.28 7.80 15.53
N SER A 796 8.41 9.12 15.46
CA SER A 796 9.20 9.83 14.42
C SER A 796 10.64 9.33 14.37
N ALA A 797 11.33 9.30 15.51
CA ALA A 797 12.70 8.81 15.64
C ALA A 797 12.85 7.35 15.20
N ARG A 798 11.90 6.50 15.59
CA ARG A 798 11.85 5.11 15.12
C ARG A 798 11.68 5.06 13.60
N ALA A 799 10.73 5.79 13.04
CA ALA A 799 10.48 5.83 11.59
C ALA A 799 11.69 6.36 10.78
N ALA A 800 12.45 7.31 11.34
CA ALA A 800 13.68 7.81 10.75
C ALA A 800 14.76 6.71 10.68
N LEU A 801 15.03 6.01 11.79
CA LEU A 801 15.95 4.86 11.83
C LEU A 801 15.53 3.70 10.93
N CYS A 802 14.23 3.48 10.84
CA CYS A 802 13.63 2.52 9.92
C CYS A 802 13.95 2.82 8.45
N THR A 803 13.91 4.10 8.07
CA THR A 803 14.24 4.55 6.71
C THR A 803 15.74 4.38 6.43
N LEU A 804 16.60 4.68 7.41
CA LEU A 804 18.04 4.41 7.32
C LEU A 804 18.32 2.91 7.12
N ALA A 805 17.70 2.05 7.93
CA ALA A 805 17.85 0.60 7.79
C ALA A 805 17.38 0.07 6.42
N GLU A 806 16.29 0.61 5.88
CA GLU A 806 15.79 0.29 4.54
C GLU A 806 16.78 0.72 3.45
N PHE A 807 17.31 1.94 3.55
CA PHE A 807 18.33 2.45 2.64
C PHE A 807 19.61 1.61 2.66
N ALA A 808 20.07 1.21 3.85
CA ALA A 808 21.24 0.34 4.01
C ALA A 808 21.03 -1.03 3.36
N ALA A 809 19.92 -1.71 3.68
CA ALA A 809 19.64 -3.04 3.13
C ALA A 809 19.49 -3.02 1.60
N GLN A 810 18.86 -1.98 1.05
CA GLN A 810 18.70 -1.82 -0.40
C GLN A 810 20.04 -1.69 -1.12
N HIS A 811 20.96 -0.85 -0.62
CA HIS A 811 22.25 -0.60 -1.28
C HIS A 811 23.26 -1.73 -1.04
N ALA A 812 23.18 -2.42 0.10
CA ALA A 812 24.02 -3.59 0.40
C ALA A 812 23.52 -4.89 -0.25
N GLY A 813 22.41 -4.86 -1.01
CA GLY A 813 21.83 -6.04 -1.66
C GLY A 813 21.27 -7.09 -0.69
N VAL A 814 20.90 -6.68 0.52
CA VAL A 814 20.35 -7.56 1.55
C VAL A 814 18.84 -7.70 1.37
N ALA A 815 18.32 -8.92 1.45
CA ALA A 815 16.90 -9.21 1.30
C ALA A 815 16.08 -8.61 2.45
N TRP A 816 15.61 -7.38 2.26
CA TRP A 816 14.84 -6.67 3.27
C TRP A 816 13.42 -7.24 3.40
N GLY A 817 13.08 -7.74 4.60
CA GLY A 817 11.70 -8.16 4.95
C GLY A 817 11.36 -9.66 4.80
N VAL A 818 12.33 -10.57 4.68
CA VAL A 818 12.09 -12.03 4.60
C VAL A 818 12.14 -12.73 5.98
N ALA A 819 12.64 -12.07 7.02
CA ALA A 819 12.97 -12.70 8.31
C ALA A 819 11.77 -13.17 9.17
N ASP A 820 10.51 -12.92 8.77
CA ASP A 820 9.32 -13.35 9.52
C ASP A 820 8.52 -14.48 8.81
N GLN A 821 9.00 -14.97 7.66
CA GLN A 821 8.26 -15.97 6.85
C GLN A 821 8.42 -17.43 7.31
N ARG A 822 9.30 -17.72 8.28
CA ARG A 822 9.50 -19.08 8.79
C ARG A 822 9.22 -19.12 10.29
N HIS A 823 8.00 -19.55 10.63
CA HIS A 823 7.55 -20.01 11.95
C HIS A 823 7.23 -18.94 13.00
N SER A 824 6.01 -18.39 12.92
CA SER A 824 5.30 -17.72 14.03
C SER A 824 4.21 -18.63 14.66
N SER A 825 4.48 -19.93 14.78
CA SER A 825 3.73 -20.81 15.67
C SER A 825 4.52 -20.88 16.98
N HIS A 826 3.93 -20.35 18.06
CA HIS A 826 4.50 -20.19 19.41
C HIS A 826 5.26 -18.88 19.66
N ASP A 827 4.51 -17.83 19.99
CA ASP A 827 4.78 -16.99 21.18
C ASP A 827 3.77 -15.82 21.25
N HIS A 828 2.59 -16.11 21.78
CA HIS A 828 1.64 -15.09 22.23
C HIS A 828 1.08 -15.50 23.59
N ALA A 829 1.79 -15.12 24.66
CA ALA A 829 1.18 -14.93 25.97
C ALA A 829 1.98 -13.91 26.79
N THR A 830 1.26 -12.98 27.41
CA THR A 830 1.64 -12.03 28.47
C THR A 830 2.29 -10.69 28.06
N GLY A 831 1.57 -9.62 28.40
CA GLY A 831 1.97 -8.23 28.18
C GLY A 831 0.81 -7.26 28.42
N ALA A 832 0.14 -7.36 29.57
CA ALA A 832 -0.78 -6.34 30.07
C ALA A 832 -0.02 -5.33 30.95
N PRO A 833 -0.36 -4.03 30.96
CA PRO A 833 0.37 -3.01 31.69
C PRO A 833 0.06 -3.07 33.20
N MET A 834 1.12 -3.04 34.00
CA MET A 834 1.12 -3.15 35.45
C MET A 834 0.89 -1.76 36.08
N LEU A 835 -0.23 -1.59 36.78
CA LEU A 835 -0.50 -0.49 37.72
C LEU A 835 -1.21 -1.09 38.92
N THR A 836 -0.47 -1.33 40.01
CA THR A 836 -0.79 -1.10 41.43
C THR A 836 0.15 -1.92 42.31
N ALA A 837 0.78 -1.24 43.27
CA ALA A 837 1.67 -1.80 44.26
C ALA A 837 0.93 -2.07 45.60
N PHE A 838 1.55 -2.93 46.42
CA PHE A 838 1.35 -3.19 47.85
C PHE A 838 0.21 -4.11 48.33
N ALA A 839 0.56 -5.37 48.66
CA ALA A 839 0.45 -5.98 50.01
C ALA A 839 0.81 -7.51 49.96
N PRO A 840 1.28 -8.14 51.07
CA PRO A 840 2.11 -9.34 51.02
C PRO A 840 1.38 -10.69 51.19
N LYS A 841 2.13 -11.74 50.83
CA LYS A 841 1.90 -13.20 50.97
C LYS A 841 1.01 -13.65 52.15
N ARG A 842 0.14 -14.63 51.88
CA ARG A 842 -0.13 -15.79 52.76
C ARG A 842 -0.45 -17.04 51.93
N ASP A 843 0.10 -18.14 52.41
CA ASP A 843 0.05 -19.51 51.88
C ASP A 843 -1.32 -20.20 52.07
N PHE A 844 -1.48 -21.29 51.30
CA PHE A 844 -2.16 -22.56 51.57
C PHE A 844 -3.27 -22.99 50.60
N GLU A 845 -3.06 -24.24 50.13
CA GLU A 845 -3.89 -25.20 49.40
C GLU A 845 -4.12 -25.03 47.89
#